data_AF-A0A166ULB9-F1
#
_entry.id   AF-A0A166ULB9-F1
#
_cell.length_a   1.000
_cell.length_b   1.000
_cell.length_c   1.000
_cell.angle_alpha   90.00
_cell.angle_beta   90.00
_cell.angle_gamma   90.00
#
_symmetry.space_group_name_H-M   'P 1'
#
loop_
_entity.id
_entity.type
_entity.pdbx_description
1 polymer ?
#
loop_
_entity_poly.entity_id
_entity_poly.type
_entity_poly.pdbx_seq_one_letter_code
_entity_poly.pdbx_strand_id
1 'polypeptide(L)'
;MDQADIPALLSRLASDEDAARKMAVFKLQSSINDPAFADVFISSGGLVVLRRLIMSAGGNTLAYSLQSLTRLLEVDMGWEIFEGSSSGDLVERIVELIVTNPLVNILRGAMSILVALVGHTQSSRPTTPRTPGAFGFRALKPAVAVYPQFFELVIAQLQSADHALCANALMLINAMIRDAISSDSSTSTKATSPMMEEWSKFIKRLQDLGLIKAVYQLMQSSSLQDLAHPLLEFQSLTKVLLRKWREVRVDLERPEHRRGLKGLHLASNPEKQVNGISRTDELNELGKKGSRRHNPEKWRRLGFETESPTQEFEVPGFLGMMDLTDYVRKNEDSFQKMLLEQSTKPRNERCPIARASLAVTMILYDHFEVEKSDVEDTKGYQGLDGIKNNEKLFRPLLLQWSRLHTAGLQAFFRVWKSTAAEQFDFEKVAELVRILIEQVVGQASRTKDVLEVEEELLEYDCTRLRELQMELLELSFEDQWGLHLYQVREELRQEALQFVKEQRIRCLLQGSWFSKPMPRRDTNPQNESQKRRLYTPRPWRFARLSHNRRYLHYADFEAQTAQDPGLDVLTEKVDLSTISSVVSNVSAPNEETRSATSSSTLKNHATVKSTTKITIFSYVNPVEAAKGGDAKEQAILTLYPVTHSLASEWLDGLLMLLNQAPITAETNKLVNLVSDFGLKIRLLNVRIEAAYTGPSPGAGVIPSRDGLDEDYFYEV
;
A
#
# COMPACT_ATOMS: atom_id res chain seq x y z
N MET A 1 54.22 9.97 7.70
CA MET A 1 55.32 10.83 7.23
C MET A 1 55.61 11.77 8.38
N ASP A 2 56.85 11.89 8.84
CA ASP A 2 57.10 12.63 10.08
C ASP A 2 56.87 14.13 9.84
N GLN A 3 56.37 14.84 10.86
CA GLN A 3 56.04 16.27 10.74
C GLN A 3 57.24 17.12 10.29
N ALA A 4 58.47 16.66 10.58
CA ALA A 4 59.73 17.29 10.15
C ALA A 4 59.92 17.33 8.62
N ASP A 5 59.26 16.45 7.85
CA ASP A 5 59.38 16.41 6.38
C ASP A 5 58.48 17.43 5.67
N ILE A 6 57.54 18.08 6.37
CA ILE A 6 56.52 18.96 5.76
C ILE A 6 57.15 20.15 4.99
N PRO A 7 58.17 20.87 5.49
CA PRO A 7 58.84 21.93 4.73
C PRO A 7 59.51 21.41 3.44
N ALA A 8 60.10 20.21 3.50
CA ALA A 8 60.71 19.55 2.34
C ALA A 8 59.65 19.06 1.34
N LEU A 9 58.45 18.69 1.81
CA LEU A 9 57.32 18.39 0.94
C LEU A 9 56.79 19.66 0.26
N LEU A 10 56.58 20.75 1.00
CA LEU A 10 56.08 22.03 0.46
C LEU A 10 57.01 22.62 -0.60
N SER A 11 58.33 22.58 -0.39
CA SER A 11 59.29 23.01 -1.42
C SER A 11 59.21 22.17 -2.69
N ARG A 12 59.02 20.85 -2.59
CA ARG A 12 58.84 19.95 -3.76
C ARG A 12 57.49 20.12 -4.45
N LEU A 13 56.42 20.37 -3.70
CA LEU A 13 55.10 20.77 -4.23
C LEU A 13 55.16 22.12 -4.96
N ALA A 14 56.07 23.00 -4.55
CA ALA A 14 56.32 24.29 -5.16
C ALA A 14 57.36 24.28 -6.30
N SER A 15 57.99 23.14 -6.58
CA SER A 15 58.97 23.01 -7.66
C SER A 15 58.33 23.17 -9.05
N ASP A 16 59.09 23.73 -9.98
CA ASP A 16 58.76 23.77 -11.42
C ASP A 16 58.96 22.42 -12.13
N GLU A 17 59.67 21.48 -11.49
CA GLU A 17 59.90 20.14 -12.02
C GLU A 17 58.67 19.23 -11.83
N ASP A 18 57.98 18.90 -12.92
CA ASP A 18 56.76 18.08 -12.90
C ASP A 18 56.94 16.69 -12.29
N ALA A 19 58.12 16.07 -12.42
CA ALA A 19 58.42 14.77 -11.81
C ALA A 19 58.46 14.85 -10.27
N ALA A 20 59.18 15.85 -9.74
CA ALA A 20 59.25 16.13 -8.31
C ALA A 20 57.87 16.51 -7.75
N ARG A 21 57.14 17.37 -8.47
CA ARG A 21 55.78 17.82 -8.13
C ARG A 21 54.80 16.64 -8.07
N LYS A 22 54.75 15.79 -9.11
CA LYS A 22 53.87 14.61 -9.17
C LYS A 22 54.14 13.64 -8.03
N MET A 23 55.41 13.36 -7.72
CA MET A 23 55.80 12.51 -6.59
C MET A 23 55.42 13.14 -5.23
N ALA A 24 55.54 14.47 -5.10
CA ALA A 24 55.17 15.19 -3.89
C ALA A 24 53.65 15.19 -3.66
N VAL A 25 52.82 15.46 -4.67
CA VAL A 25 51.35 15.42 -4.53
C VAL A 25 50.85 13.98 -4.25
N PHE A 26 51.47 12.96 -4.85
CA PHE A 26 51.15 11.56 -4.53
C PHE A 26 51.44 11.20 -3.05
N LYS A 27 52.56 11.70 -2.50
CA LYS A 27 52.88 11.55 -1.06
C LYS A 27 51.96 12.39 -0.16
N LEU A 28 51.52 13.56 -0.62
CA LEU A 28 50.54 14.39 0.08
C LEU A 28 49.22 13.64 0.21
N GLN A 29 48.66 13.11 -0.89
CA GLN A 29 47.38 12.41 -0.93
C GLN A 29 47.29 11.23 0.05
N SER A 30 48.40 10.51 0.26
CA SER A 30 48.46 9.38 1.22
C SER A 30 48.67 9.83 2.67
N SER A 31 49.37 10.95 2.90
CA SER A 31 49.69 11.45 4.24
C SER A 31 48.60 12.37 4.82
N ILE A 32 47.80 13.03 3.98
CA ILE A 32 46.80 14.03 4.40
C ILE A 32 45.61 13.45 5.17
N ASN A 33 45.45 12.12 5.17
CA ASN A 33 44.43 11.43 5.97
C ASN A 33 44.73 11.43 7.48
N ASP A 34 45.97 11.76 7.89
CA ASP A 34 46.34 11.93 9.30
C ASP A 34 46.02 13.38 9.73
N PRO A 35 45.09 13.61 10.68
CA PRO A 35 44.73 14.96 11.12
C PRO A 35 45.90 15.76 11.71
N ALA A 36 46.85 15.09 12.37
CA ALA A 36 48.03 15.74 12.96
C ALA A 36 49.06 16.15 11.91
N PHE A 37 49.09 15.47 10.76
CA PHE A 37 49.84 15.90 9.58
C PHE A 37 49.11 17.03 8.84
N ALA A 38 47.78 16.92 8.69
CA ALA A 38 46.95 17.90 8.02
C ALA A 38 46.99 19.29 8.68
N ASP A 39 46.93 19.35 10.01
CA ASP A 39 47.00 20.61 10.77
C ASP A 39 48.36 21.32 10.60
N VAL A 40 49.47 20.57 10.69
CA VAL A 40 50.82 21.13 10.45
C VAL A 40 51.02 21.52 8.98
N PHE A 41 50.43 20.79 8.03
CA PHE A 41 50.43 21.16 6.61
C PHE A 41 49.67 22.46 6.34
N ILE A 42 48.49 22.65 6.97
CA ILE A 42 47.68 23.86 6.85
C ILE A 42 48.41 25.06 7.47
N SER A 43 48.86 24.94 8.72
CA SER A 43 49.58 26.02 9.44
C SER A 43 50.90 26.41 8.78
N SER A 44 51.54 25.50 8.04
CA SER A 44 52.73 25.78 7.21
C SER A 44 52.41 26.44 5.85
N GLY A 45 51.18 26.87 5.60
CA GLY A 45 50.76 27.51 4.35
C GLY A 45 50.46 26.55 3.19
N GLY A 46 50.30 25.25 3.47
CA GLY A 46 50.08 24.22 2.46
C GLY A 46 48.84 24.41 1.59
N LEU A 47 47.78 25.04 2.12
CA LEU A 47 46.57 25.39 1.36
C LEU A 47 46.87 26.33 0.19
N VAL A 48 47.80 27.29 0.35
CA VAL A 48 48.17 28.23 -0.72
C VAL A 48 48.87 27.50 -1.87
N VAL A 49 49.74 26.55 -1.53
CA VAL A 49 50.44 25.70 -2.50
C VAL A 49 49.46 24.76 -3.22
N LEU A 50 48.57 24.12 -2.46
CA LEU A 50 47.53 23.21 -2.99
C LEU A 50 46.57 23.95 -3.93
N ARG A 51 46.14 25.14 -3.55
CA ARG A 51 45.32 26.04 -4.36
C ARG A 51 46.00 26.37 -5.69
N ARG A 52 47.27 26.79 -5.67
CA ARG A 52 48.03 27.09 -6.89
C ARG A 52 48.10 25.86 -7.81
N LEU A 53 48.33 24.67 -7.26
CA LEU A 53 48.33 23.42 -8.03
C LEU A 53 46.98 23.13 -8.69
N ILE A 54 45.85 23.39 -8.02
CA ILE A 54 44.51 23.22 -8.62
C ILE A 54 44.27 24.23 -9.76
N MET A 55 44.78 25.46 -9.64
CA MET A 55 44.65 26.47 -10.69
C MET A 55 45.52 26.16 -11.93
N SER A 56 46.75 25.67 -11.76
CA SER A 56 47.72 25.58 -12.87
C SER A 56 48.09 24.16 -13.36
N ALA A 57 47.84 23.10 -12.58
CA ALA A 57 48.24 21.75 -12.96
C ALA A 57 47.21 21.05 -13.86
N GLY A 58 47.63 19.96 -14.50
CA GLY A 58 46.78 19.06 -15.27
C GLY A 58 47.01 17.58 -14.95
N GLY A 59 46.19 16.71 -15.55
CA GLY A 59 46.32 15.26 -15.46
C GLY A 59 46.38 14.72 -14.02
N ASN A 60 47.28 13.77 -13.77
CA ASN A 60 47.40 13.09 -12.48
C ASN A 60 47.78 14.03 -11.32
N THR A 61 48.60 15.05 -11.57
CA THR A 61 49.01 16.02 -10.53
C THR A 61 47.79 16.82 -10.04
N LEU A 62 46.90 17.22 -10.97
CA LEU A 62 45.63 17.85 -10.62
C LEU A 62 44.69 16.88 -9.90
N ALA A 63 44.54 15.65 -10.39
CA ALA A 63 43.67 14.64 -9.75
C ALA A 63 44.08 14.35 -8.29
N TYR A 64 45.38 14.15 -8.01
CA TYR A 64 45.87 13.96 -6.65
C TYR A 64 45.74 15.23 -5.78
N SER A 65 45.85 16.43 -6.36
CA SER A 65 45.65 17.70 -5.65
C SER A 65 44.19 17.88 -5.23
N LEU A 66 43.25 17.63 -6.15
CA LEU A 66 41.82 17.65 -5.86
C LEU A 66 41.45 16.62 -4.79
N GLN A 67 41.92 15.37 -4.92
CA GLN A 67 41.65 14.34 -3.91
C GLN A 67 42.25 14.69 -2.54
N SER A 68 43.42 15.32 -2.49
CA SER A 68 44.01 15.80 -1.23
C SER A 68 43.15 16.88 -0.58
N LEU A 69 42.57 17.79 -1.38
CA LEU A 69 41.61 18.77 -0.89
C LEU A 69 40.29 18.11 -0.44
N THR A 70 39.76 17.15 -1.19
CA THR A 70 38.56 16.39 -0.78
C THR A 70 38.74 15.76 0.60
N ARG A 71 39.88 15.10 0.85
CA ARG A 71 40.18 14.47 2.16
C ARG A 71 40.26 15.47 3.31
N LEU A 72 40.78 16.69 3.07
CA LEU A 72 40.77 17.74 4.08
C LEU A 72 39.35 18.17 4.44
N LEU A 73 38.49 18.37 3.44
CA LEU A 73 37.11 18.82 3.64
C LEU A 73 36.22 17.74 4.29
N GLU A 74 36.48 16.46 4.00
CA GLU A 74 35.82 15.32 4.66
C GLU A 74 36.04 15.27 6.18
N VAL A 75 37.18 15.79 6.67
CA VAL A 75 37.51 15.89 8.11
C VAL A 75 37.29 17.28 8.71
N ASP A 76 36.48 18.12 8.04
CA ASP A 76 36.14 19.50 8.43
C ASP A 76 37.35 20.47 8.52
N MET A 77 38.42 20.19 7.74
CA MET A 77 39.67 20.97 7.73
C MET A 77 39.89 21.68 6.38
N GLY A 78 40.65 22.78 6.41
CA GLY A 78 41.11 23.47 5.19
C GLY A 78 40.10 24.42 4.51
N TRP A 79 38.93 24.67 5.11
CA TRP A 79 37.88 25.55 4.58
C TRP A 79 38.33 26.98 4.25
N GLU A 80 39.39 27.47 4.90
CA GLU A 80 40.05 28.76 4.63
C GLU A 80 40.42 28.97 3.15
N ILE A 81 40.59 27.87 2.37
CA ILE A 81 40.84 27.95 0.93
C ILE A 81 39.68 28.58 0.12
N PHE A 82 38.45 28.54 0.67
CA PHE A 82 37.24 29.16 0.12
C PHE A 82 36.93 30.54 0.75
N GLU A 83 37.76 31.01 1.66
CA GLU A 83 37.65 32.34 2.25
C GLU A 83 38.59 33.34 1.54
N GLY A 84 38.27 34.63 1.61
CA GLY A 84 39.05 35.70 0.96
C GLY A 84 38.66 36.04 -0.49
N SER A 85 39.32 37.04 -1.06
CA SER A 85 38.90 37.73 -2.30
C SER A 85 38.99 36.90 -3.57
N SER A 86 39.86 35.89 -3.61
CA SER A 86 40.05 35.02 -4.77
C SER A 86 39.17 33.76 -4.75
N SER A 87 38.38 33.51 -3.71
CA SER A 87 37.63 32.24 -3.57
C SER A 87 36.74 31.91 -4.79
N GLY A 88 36.16 32.94 -5.42
CA GLY A 88 35.42 32.82 -6.68
C GLY A 88 36.22 32.15 -7.79
N ASP A 89 37.48 32.55 -8.01
CA ASP A 89 38.36 32.00 -9.05
C ASP A 89 38.57 30.48 -8.89
N LEU A 90 38.64 29.99 -7.64
CA LEU A 90 38.81 28.57 -7.36
C LEU A 90 37.53 27.78 -7.65
N VAL A 91 36.36 28.34 -7.28
CA VAL A 91 35.05 27.72 -7.60
C VAL A 91 34.81 27.72 -9.11
N GLU A 92 35.12 28.82 -9.79
CA GLU A 92 35.05 28.94 -11.25
C GLU A 92 35.95 27.90 -11.93
N ARG A 93 37.21 27.75 -11.48
CA ARG A 93 38.11 26.71 -11.97
C ARG A 93 37.55 25.29 -11.75
N ILE A 94 36.98 24.98 -10.59
CA ILE A 94 36.42 23.65 -10.31
C ILE A 94 35.20 23.36 -11.21
N VAL A 95 34.36 24.37 -11.47
CA VAL A 95 33.23 24.28 -12.41
C VAL A 95 33.73 24.13 -13.86
N GLU A 96 34.74 24.89 -14.27
CA GLU A 96 35.40 24.75 -15.58
C GLU A 96 35.93 23.32 -15.77
N LEU A 97 36.60 22.74 -14.77
CA LEU A 97 37.13 21.38 -14.83
C LEU A 97 36.01 20.36 -15.10
N ILE A 98 34.85 20.50 -14.46
CA ILE A 98 33.68 19.62 -14.69
C ILE A 98 33.14 19.73 -16.11
N VAL A 99 33.25 20.91 -16.72
CA VAL A 99 32.73 21.18 -18.08
C VAL A 99 33.72 20.82 -19.19
N THR A 100 35.02 20.90 -18.92
CA THR A 100 36.08 20.83 -19.94
C THR A 100 36.91 19.54 -19.91
N ASN A 101 37.03 18.86 -18.77
CA ASN A 101 37.97 17.73 -18.62
C ASN A 101 37.26 16.37 -18.73
N PRO A 102 37.72 15.46 -19.62
CA PRO A 102 37.12 14.13 -19.77
C PRO A 102 37.62 13.10 -18.74
N LEU A 103 38.56 13.47 -17.86
CA LEU A 103 39.23 12.53 -16.96
C LEU A 103 38.41 12.28 -15.69
N VAL A 104 37.81 11.10 -15.59
CA VAL A 104 36.98 10.62 -14.45
C VAL A 104 37.61 10.91 -13.08
N ASN A 105 38.92 10.69 -12.90
CA ASN A 105 39.61 10.94 -11.63
C ASN A 105 39.66 12.44 -11.23
N ILE A 106 39.65 13.35 -12.21
CA ILE A 106 39.55 14.80 -11.97
C ILE A 106 38.10 15.14 -11.65
N LEU A 107 37.15 14.63 -12.44
CA LEU A 107 35.71 14.87 -12.26
C LEU A 107 35.21 14.43 -10.88
N ARG A 108 35.59 13.22 -10.42
CA ARG A 108 35.24 12.69 -9.09
C ARG A 108 35.69 13.64 -7.98
N GLY A 109 36.94 14.09 -8.00
CA GLY A 109 37.50 15.02 -6.99
C GLY A 109 36.83 16.40 -7.05
N ALA A 110 36.68 16.96 -8.26
CA ALA A 110 36.02 18.25 -8.48
C ALA A 110 34.57 18.25 -7.98
N MET A 111 33.78 17.23 -8.32
CA MET A 111 32.40 17.08 -7.83
C MET A 111 32.36 16.94 -6.32
N SER A 112 33.21 16.11 -5.71
CA SER A 112 33.25 15.90 -4.26
C SER A 112 33.55 17.21 -3.50
N ILE A 113 34.43 18.06 -4.05
CA ILE A 113 34.71 19.39 -3.48
C ILE A 113 33.48 20.31 -3.58
N LEU A 114 32.75 20.29 -4.69
CA LEU A 114 31.51 21.06 -4.81
C LEU A 114 30.39 20.52 -3.89
N VAL A 115 30.29 19.21 -3.69
CA VAL A 115 29.38 18.61 -2.69
C VAL A 115 29.66 19.19 -1.31
N ALA A 116 30.93 19.16 -0.89
CA ALA A 116 31.36 19.70 0.39
C ALA A 116 31.06 21.21 0.50
N LEU A 117 31.40 22.01 -0.52
CA LEU A 117 31.18 23.46 -0.57
C LEU A 117 29.69 23.86 -0.49
N VAL A 118 28.81 23.08 -1.13
CA VAL A 118 27.35 23.32 -1.11
C VAL A 118 26.72 22.82 0.18
N GLY A 119 27.16 21.67 0.70
CA GLY A 119 26.67 21.08 1.95
C GLY A 119 27.19 21.76 3.23
N HIS A 120 28.23 22.59 3.14
CA HIS A 120 28.84 23.24 4.31
C HIS A 120 27.91 24.27 4.95
N THR A 121 27.35 23.92 6.11
CA THR A 121 26.60 24.84 6.95
C THR A 121 27.55 25.60 7.90
N GLN A 122 27.61 26.93 7.76
CA GLN A 122 28.43 27.81 8.61
C GLN A 122 27.84 27.95 10.04
N SER A 123 27.82 26.84 10.79
CA SER A 123 27.26 26.78 12.16
C SER A 123 28.35 26.63 13.25
N SER A 124 29.59 26.32 12.88
CA SER A 124 30.60 25.76 13.80
C SER A 124 31.67 26.72 14.34
N ARG A 125 31.78 27.98 13.87
CA ARG A 125 32.78 28.95 14.38
C ARG A 125 32.17 30.33 14.70
N PRO A 126 32.10 30.75 15.99
CA PRO A 126 31.55 32.06 16.39
C PRO A 126 32.43 33.29 16.06
N THR A 127 33.66 33.08 15.58
CA THR A 127 34.73 34.09 15.63
C THR A 127 35.15 34.69 14.29
N THR A 128 34.68 34.15 13.16
CA THR A 128 34.96 34.71 11.82
C THR A 128 33.81 35.59 11.31
N PRO A 129 34.08 36.77 10.73
CA PRO A 129 33.03 37.59 10.14
C PRO A 129 32.43 36.87 8.92
N ARG A 130 31.11 36.67 8.93
CA ARG A 130 30.36 36.02 7.86
C ARG A 130 30.57 36.75 6.52
N THR A 131 31.35 36.16 5.62
CA THR A 131 31.42 36.60 4.21
C THR A 131 30.14 36.13 3.49
N PRO A 132 29.20 37.01 3.12
CA PRO A 132 27.95 36.58 2.52
C PRO A 132 28.21 36.10 1.09
N GLY A 133 27.92 34.82 0.82
CA GLY A 133 28.04 34.23 -0.53
C GLY A 133 29.15 33.20 -0.71
N ALA A 134 30.08 33.04 0.25
CA ALA A 134 31.23 32.16 0.09
C ALA A 134 30.92 30.64 0.08
N PHE A 135 29.76 30.22 0.60
CA PHE A 135 29.34 28.82 0.74
C PHE A 135 27.86 28.64 0.37
N GLY A 136 27.46 27.38 0.13
CA GLY A 136 26.12 27.00 -0.36
C GLY A 136 26.01 27.08 -1.89
N PHE A 137 24.86 26.72 -2.46
CA PHE A 137 24.60 26.72 -3.91
C PHE A 137 24.77 28.12 -4.52
N ARG A 138 24.52 29.18 -3.72
CA ARG A 138 24.81 30.58 -4.10
C ARG A 138 26.27 30.83 -4.51
N ALA A 139 27.24 30.10 -3.96
CA ALA A 139 28.66 30.25 -4.29
C ALA A 139 28.97 29.76 -5.72
N LEU A 140 28.19 28.80 -6.22
CA LEU A 140 28.33 28.24 -7.57
C LEU A 140 27.63 29.12 -8.62
N LYS A 141 26.62 29.92 -8.25
CA LYS A 141 25.82 30.74 -9.20
C LYS A 141 26.68 31.58 -10.17
N PRO A 142 27.76 32.29 -9.76
CA PRO A 142 28.60 33.06 -10.68
C PRO A 142 29.33 32.17 -11.70
N ALA A 143 30.01 31.12 -11.23
CA ALA A 143 30.73 30.17 -12.08
C ALA A 143 29.80 29.46 -13.08
N VAL A 144 28.61 29.05 -12.63
CA VAL A 144 27.59 28.40 -13.48
C VAL A 144 26.97 29.38 -14.49
N ALA A 145 27.03 30.69 -14.26
CA ALA A 145 26.65 31.69 -15.25
C ALA A 145 27.69 31.83 -16.38
N VAL A 146 28.98 31.65 -16.06
CA VAL A 146 30.07 31.56 -17.07
C VAL A 146 29.98 30.25 -17.85
N TYR A 147 29.67 29.14 -17.17
CA TYR A 147 29.59 27.80 -17.74
C TYR A 147 28.15 27.23 -17.73
N PRO A 148 27.25 27.70 -18.61
CA PRO A 148 25.83 27.33 -18.58
C PRO A 148 25.53 25.85 -18.85
N GLN A 149 26.47 25.13 -19.47
CA GLN A 149 26.42 23.68 -19.75
C GLN A 149 26.63 22.82 -18.49
N PHE A 150 27.05 23.40 -17.36
CA PHE A 150 27.38 22.67 -16.12
C PHE A 150 26.31 21.65 -15.71
N PHE A 151 25.05 22.05 -15.61
CA PHE A 151 23.98 21.13 -15.16
C PHE A 151 23.72 19.98 -16.14
N GLU A 152 23.83 20.24 -17.46
CA GLU A 152 23.67 19.22 -18.49
C GLU A 152 24.76 18.16 -18.37
N LEU A 153 26.02 18.59 -18.19
CA LEU A 153 27.16 17.69 -18.06
C LEU A 153 27.20 16.94 -16.72
N VAL A 154 26.74 17.55 -15.62
CA VAL A 154 26.58 16.86 -14.32
C VAL A 154 25.47 15.80 -14.40
N ILE A 155 24.33 16.11 -15.02
CA ILE A 155 23.25 15.13 -15.21
C ILE A 155 23.69 14.02 -16.17
N ALA A 156 24.46 14.33 -17.22
CA ALA A 156 25.02 13.31 -18.12
C ALA A 156 25.94 12.31 -17.41
N GLN A 157 26.66 12.71 -16.34
CA GLN A 157 27.47 11.78 -15.57
C GLN A 157 26.65 10.70 -14.83
N LEU A 158 25.35 10.91 -14.60
CA LEU A 158 24.47 9.88 -14.02
C LEU A 158 24.30 8.65 -14.93
N GLN A 159 24.66 8.76 -16.22
CA GLN A 159 24.68 7.66 -17.19
C GLN A 159 26.08 7.04 -17.36
N SER A 160 27.07 7.47 -16.57
CA SER A 160 28.43 6.93 -16.68
C SER A 160 28.50 5.48 -16.17
N ALA A 161 29.42 4.69 -16.72
CA ALA A 161 29.72 3.35 -16.22
C ALA A 161 30.49 3.34 -14.88
N ASP A 162 30.79 4.52 -14.33
CA ASP A 162 31.60 4.71 -13.13
C ASP A 162 30.70 5.07 -11.94
N HIS A 163 30.32 4.08 -11.13
CA HIS A 163 29.35 4.30 -10.05
C HIS A 163 29.79 5.38 -9.05
N ALA A 164 31.09 5.53 -8.79
CA ALA A 164 31.59 6.58 -7.89
C ALA A 164 31.46 7.98 -8.48
N LEU A 165 31.62 8.14 -9.81
CA LEU A 165 31.31 9.40 -10.49
C LEU A 165 29.80 9.68 -10.49
N CYS A 166 28.97 8.67 -10.75
CA CYS A 166 27.50 8.78 -10.64
C CYS A 166 27.07 9.18 -9.22
N ALA A 167 27.66 8.57 -8.19
CA ALA A 167 27.41 8.91 -6.79
C ALA A 167 27.75 10.38 -6.50
N ASN A 168 28.95 10.82 -6.86
CA ASN A 168 29.39 12.21 -6.64
C ASN A 168 28.52 13.23 -7.40
N ALA A 169 28.11 12.92 -8.63
CA ALA A 169 27.20 13.74 -9.42
C ALA A 169 25.82 13.85 -8.75
N LEU A 170 25.26 12.73 -8.28
CA LEU A 170 23.96 12.73 -7.60
C LEU A 170 24.03 13.40 -6.21
N MET A 171 25.09 13.20 -5.43
CA MET A 171 25.32 13.93 -4.18
C MET A 171 25.41 15.44 -4.41
N LEU A 172 26.03 15.87 -5.52
CA LEU A 172 26.11 17.30 -5.86
C LEU A 172 24.73 17.87 -6.19
N ILE A 173 23.94 17.13 -6.96
CA ILE A 173 22.54 17.48 -7.26
C ILE A 173 21.71 17.54 -5.97
N ASN A 174 21.83 16.53 -5.10
CA ASN A 174 21.14 16.48 -3.80
C ASN A 174 21.50 17.68 -2.92
N ALA A 175 22.79 18.01 -2.80
CA ALA A 175 23.26 19.17 -2.03
C ALA A 175 22.70 20.49 -2.58
N MET A 176 22.73 20.69 -3.91
CA MET A 176 22.17 21.90 -4.54
C MET A 176 20.65 22.00 -4.36
N ILE A 177 19.92 20.89 -4.46
CA ILE A 177 18.47 20.84 -4.19
C ILE A 177 18.19 21.19 -2.73
N ARG A 178 18.93 20.58 -1.78
CA ARG A 178 18.79 20.81 -0.33
C ARG A 178 19.06 22.27 0.07
N ASP A 179 20.12 22.89 -0.46
CA ASP A 179 20.44 24.30 -0.20
C ASP A 179 19.42 25.25 -0.86
N ALA A 180 18.99 24.98 -2.10
CA ALA A 180 17.94 25.75 -2.78
C ALA A 180 16.59 25.68 -2.04
N ILE A 181 16.27 24.55 -1.40
CA ILE A 181 15.06 24.40 -0.59
C ILE A 181 15.17 25.14 0.75
N SER A 182 16.31 25.02 1.44
CA SER A 182 16.49 25.48 2.83
C SER A 182 16.86 26.97 2.95
N SER A 183 17.53 27.56 1.96
CA SER A 183 17.78 29.01 1.87
C SER A 183 16.49 29.86 1.85
N ASP A 184 15.36 29.26 1.46
CA ASP A 184 14.02 29.86 1.51
C ASP A 184 13.49 30.05 2.95
N SER A 185 13.94 29.22 3.91
CA SER A 185 13.43 29.23 5.30
C SER A 185 14.10 30.27 6.20
N SER A 186 15.37 30.62 5.93
CA SER A 186 16.24 31.37 6.86
C SER A 186 16.24 32.89 6.69
N THR A 187 15.53 33.43 5.68
CA THR A 187 15.58 34.87 5.32
C THR A 187 14.23 35.59 5.53
N SER A 188 13.30 34.97 6.27
CA SER A 188 11.88 35.36 6.35
C SER A 188 11.55 36.48 7.36
N THR A 189 12.01 37.71 7.10
CA THR A 189 11.48 38.91 7.81
C THR A 189 10.81 39.96 6.91
N LYS A 190 10.83 39.80 5.58
CA LYS A 190 9.98 40.60 4.66
C LYS A 190 9.38 39.73 3.56
N ALA A 191 8.08 39.44 3.71
CA ALA A 191 7.29 38.73 2.72
C ALA A 191 7.06 39.60 1.47
N THR A 192 7.93 39.43 0.47
CA THR A 192 7.73 39.94 -0.91
C THR A 192 8.15 38.87 -1.91
N SER A 193 7.43 38.80 -3.03
CA SER A 193 7.21 37.58 -3.84
C SER A 193 8.40 36.75 -4.37
N PRO A 194 9.57 37.27 -4.79
CA PRO A 194 10.38 36.56 -5.79
C PRO A 194 11.00 35.22 -5.38
N MET A 195 11.23 34.94 -4.09
CA MET A 195 12.10 33.82 -3.69
C MET A 195 11.53 32.43 -3.99
N MET A 196 10.20 32.23 -3.94
CA MET A 196 9.59 30.97 -4.36
C MET A 196 9.87 30.66 -5.84
N GLU A 197 9.99 31.70 -6.67
CA GLU A 197 10.26 31.53 -8.09
C GLU A 197 11.70 31.07 -8.40
N GLU A 198 12.67 31.24 -7.49
CA GLU A 198 14.05 30.83 -7.77
C GLU A 198 14.25 29.32 -7.67
N TRP A 199 13.86 28.71 -6.55
CA TRP A 199 14.03 27.27 -6.37
C TRP A 199 13.11 26.47 -7.30
N SER A 200 11.89 26.95 -7.57
CA SER A 200 10.97 26.29 -8.51
C SER A 200 11.53 26.28 -9.95
N LYS A 201 12.05 27.41 -10.44
CA LYS A 201 12.72 27.49 -11.76
C LYS A 201 13.97 26.62 -11.82
N PHE A 202 14.73 26.53 -10.72
CA PHE A 202 15.89 25.64 -10.64
C PHE A 202 15.51 24.16 -10.73
N ILE A 203 14.56 23.70 -9.91
CA ILE A 203 14.07 22.31 -9.96
C ILE A 203 13.50 21.99 -11.34
N LYS A 204 12.70 22.90 -11.91
CA LYS A 204 12.18 22.72 -13.27
C LYS A 204 13.30 22.59 -14.30
N ARG A 205 14.35 23.43 -14.25
CA ARG A 205 15.50 23.32 -15.17
C ARG A 205 16.18 21.95 -15.07
N LEU A 206 16.31 21.38 -13.87
CA LEU A 206 16.85 20.03 -13.70
C LEU A 206 15.92 18.93 -14.27
N GLN A 207 14.61 19.09 -14.10
CA GLN A 207 13.60 18.19 -14.67
C GLN A 207 13.59 18.23 -16.20
N ASP A 208 13.63 19.43 -16.79
CA ASP A 208 13.68 19.66 -18.24
C ASP A 208 14.98 19.08 -18.87
N LEU A 209 16.08 19.03 -18.10
CA LEU A 209 17.34 18.35 -18.48
C LEU A 209 17.31 16.82 -18.27
N GLY A 210 16.18 16.23 -17.85
CA GLY A 210 15.99 14.78 -17.75
C GLY A 210 16.45 14.13 -16.44
N LEU A 211 16.76 14.90 -15.38
CA LEU A 211 17.22 14.37 -14.10
C LEU A 211 16.35 13.23 -13.55
N ILE A 212 15.03 13.45 -13.53
CA ILE A 212 14.04 12.48 -13.02
C ILE A 212 14.14 11.14 -13.75
N LYS A 213 14.32 11.17 -15.08
CA LYS A 213 14.47 9.97 -15.90
C LYS A 213 15.78 9.24 -15.62
N ALA A 214 16.88 9.99 -15.47
CA ALA A 214 18.19 9.40 -15.16
C ALA A 214 18.19 8.71 -13.78
N VAL A 215 17.67 9.37 -12.75
CA VAL A 215 17.61 8.77 -11.40
C VAL A 215 16.63 7.60 -11.34
N TYR A 216 15.48 7.67 -12.02
CA TYR A 216 14.55 6.54 -12.15
C TYR A 216 15.24 5.29 -12.71
N GLN A 217 16.03 5.43 -13.77
CA GLN A 217 16.80 4.32 -14.35
C GLN A 217 17.87 3.78 -13.39
N LEU A 218 18.56 4.65 -12.63
CA LEU A 218 19.51 4.22 -11.60
C LEU A 218 18.84 3.48 -10.45
N MET A 219 17.67 3.93 -9.97
CA MET A 219 16.93 3.23 -8.92
C MET A 219 16.37 1.88 -9.38
N GLN A 220 16.21 1.66 -10.68
CA GLN A 220 15.83 0.37 -11.28
C GLN A 220 17.03 -0.54 -11.61
N SER A 221 18.26 -0.02 -11.59
CA SER A 221 19.47 -0.80 -11.88
C SER A 221 19.73 -1.96 -10.90
N SER A 222 20.62 -2.87 -11.26
CA SER A 222 21.09 -3.96 -10.39
C SER A 222 22.28 -3.57 -9.50
N SER A 223 23.04 -2.53 -9.86
CA SER A 223 24.26 -2.09 -9.17
C SER A 223 24.02 -1.03 -8.09
N LEU A 224 23.02 -1.27 -7.23
CA LEU A 224 22.59 -0.30 -6.22
C LEU A 224 23.58 -0.05 -5.07
N GLN A 225 24.52 -0.95 -4.79
CA GLN A 225 25.34 -0.90 -3.56
C GLN A 225 26.13 0.41 -3.41
N ASP A 226 26.86 0.82 -4.46
CA ASP A 226 27.67 2.05 -4.46
C ASP A 226 26.82 3.34 -4.52
N LEU A 227 25.55 3.21 -4.95
CA LEU A 227 24.63 4.32 -5.21
C LEU A 227 23.53 4.47 -4.16
N ALA A 228 23.45 3.56 -3.18
CA ALA A 228 22.30 3.45 -2.29
C ALA A 228 22.05 4.73 -1.49
N HIS A 229 23.10 5.29 -0.87
CA HIS A 229 23.00 6.54 -0.11
C HIS A 229 22.48 7.72 -0.96
N PRO A 230 23.12 8.12 -2.08
CA PRO A 230 22.64 9.27 -2.86
C PRO A 230 21.28 9.03 -3.54
N LEU A 231 20.90 7.79 -3.85
CA LEU A 231 19.58 7.46 -4.39
C LEU A 231 18.47 7.58 -3.32
N LEU A 232 18.70 7.08 -2.10
CA LEU A 232 17.77 7.25 -0.98
C LEU A 232 17.65 8.72 -0.56
N GLU A 233 18.77 9.45 -0.57
CA GLU A 233 18.78 10.88 -0.34
C GLU A 233 17.95 11.63 -1.41
N PHE A 234 18.08 11.28 -2.69
CA PHE A 234 17.25 11.86 -3.76
C PHE A 234 15.76 11.53 -3.59
N GLN A 235 15.43 10.30 -3.16
CA GLN A 235 14.06 9.89 -2.85
C GLN A 235 13.47 10.72 -1.70
N SER A 236 14.21 10.93 -0.61
CA SER A 236 13.78 11.80 0.50
C SER A 236 13.65 13.27 0.08
N LEU A 237 14.60 13.82 -0.68
CA LEU A 237 14.50 15.18 -1.23
C LEU A 237 13.30 15.34 -2.17
N THR A 238 12.89 14.28 -2.88
CA THR A 238 11.66 14.28 -3.68
C THR A 238 10.41 14.37 -2.81
N LYS A 239 10.34 13.63 -1.68
CA LYS A 239 9.28 13.79 -0.68
C LYS A 239 9.25 15.23 -0.13
N VAL A 240 10.42 15.78 0.25
CA VAL A 240 10.53 17.17 0.75
C VAL A 240 10.06 18.21 -0.28
N LEU A 241 10.38 18.02 -1.56
CA LEU A 241 9.87 18.87 -2.65
C LEU A 241 8.33 18.81 -2.74
N LEU A 242 7.74 17.61 -2.74
CA LEU A 242 6.28 17.42 -2.78
C LEU A 242 5.60 18.07 -1.56
N ARG A 243 6.16 17.90 -0.35
CA ARG A 243 5.69 18.57 0.87
C ARG A 243 5.73 20.09 0.72
N LYS A 244 6.85 20.66 0.27
CA LYS A 244 7.00 22.10 0.06
C LYS A 244 6.00 22.64 -0.98
N TRP A 245 5.73 21.90 -2.06
CA TRP A 245 4.71 22.26 -3.04
C TRP A 245 3.28 22.22 -2.48
N ARG A 246 2.97 21.32 -1.55
CA ARG A 246 1.70 21.29 -0.82
C ARG A 246 1.59 22.42 0.21
N GLU A 247 2.67 22.79 0.90
CA GLU A 247 2.68 23.91 1.86
C GLU A 247 2.47 25.29 1.18
N VAL A 248 2.83 25.43 -0.09
CA VAL A 248 2.55 26.64 -0.87
C VAL A 248 1.04 26.80 -1.06
N ARG A 249 0.45 27.76 -0.33
CA ARG A 249 -0.96 28.15 -0.49
C ARG A 249 -1.22 28.76 -1.87
N VAL A 250 -2.35 28.39 -2.45
CA VAL A 250 -2.85 29.00 -3.68
C VAL A 250 -3.30 30.45 -3.40
N ASP A 251 -2.89 31.34 -4.29
CA ASP A 251 -2.97 32.79 -4.13
C ASP A 251 -3.14 33.41 -5.52
N LEU A 252 -4.21 34.18 -5.71
CA LEU A 252 -4.59 34.75 -7.00
C LEU A 252 -3.74 35.97 -7.40
N GLU A 253 -2.97 36.55 -6.47
CA GLU A 253 -2.03 37.63 -6.80
C GLU A 253 -0.74 37.13 -7.45
N ARG A 254 -0.39 35.86 -7.23
CA ARG A 254 0.78 35.25 -7.87
C ARG A 254 0.52 34.97 -9.36
N PRO A 255 1.40 35.41 -10.27
CA PRO A 255 1.17 35.30 -11.71
C PRO A 255 1.16 33.85 -12.20
N GLU A 256 1.88 32.95 -11.55
CA GLU A 256 1.93 31.52 -11.91
C GLU A 256 0.63 30.80 -11.54
N HIS A 257 0.13 31.01 -10.32
CA HIS A 257 -1.15 30.45 -9.84
C HIS A 257 -2.33 30.95 -10.70
N ARG A 258 -2.37 32.26 -10.96
CA ARG A 258 -3.34 32.92 -11.85
C ARG A 258 -3.27 32.35 -13.27
N ARG A 259 -2.07 32.03 -13.78
CA ARG A 259 -1.86 31.41 -15.10
C ARG A 259 -2.35 29.96 -15.13
N GLY A 260 -2.12 29.18 -14.07
CA GLY A 260 -2.63 27.81 -13.92
C GLY A 260 -4.16 27.76 -14.02
N LEU A 261 -4.85 28.53 -13.17
CA LEU A 261 -6.32 28.64 -13.19
C LEU A 261 -6.87 29.19 -14.51
N LYS A 262 -6.20 30.19 -15.11
CA LYS A 262 -6.59 30.68 -16.44
C LYS A 262 -6.41 29.61 -17.52
N GLY A 263 -5.34 28.82 -17.46
CA GLY A 263 -5.11 27.69 -18.36
C GLY A 263 -6.21 26.64 -18.26
N LEU A 264 -6.52 26.19 -17.04
CA LEU A 264 -7.61 25.25 -16.75
C LEU A 264 -8.95 25.72 -17.33
N HIS A 265 -9.31 26.99 -17.12
CA HIS A 265 -10.55 27.56 -17.64
C HIS A 265 -10.56 27.75 -19.17
N LEU A 266 -9.41 27.92 -19.83
CA LEU A 266 -9.34 27.99 -21.29
C LEU A 266 -9.45 26.60 -21.92
N ALA A 267 -8.71 25.63 -21.37
CA ALA A 267 -8.73 24.23 -21.79
C ALA A 267 -10.11 23.56 -21.59
N SER A 268 -10.96 24.11 -20.72
CA SER A 268 -12.34 23.64 -20.52
C SER A 268 -13.32 24.04 -21.62
N ASN A 269 -12.84 24.72 -22.67
CA ASN A 269 -13.61 25.27 -23.79
C ASN A 269 -14.91 25.98 -23.33
N PRO A 270 -14.79 27.15 -22.66
CA PRO A 270 -15.92 27.86 -22.10
C PRO A 270 -16.81 28.39 -23.23
N GLU A 271 -18.13 28.30 -23.04
CA GLU A 271 -19.08 28.77 -24.03
C GLU A 271 -18.85 30.25 -24.36
N LYS A 272 -18.56 30.52 -25.63
CA LYS A 272 -18.54 31.88 -26.17
C LYS A 272 -19.98 32.37 -26.17
N GLN A 273 -20.29 33.36 -25.33
CA GLN A 273 -21.60 34.01 -25.34
C GLN A 273 -21.97 34.38 -26.78
N VAL A 274 -23.12 33.90 -27.23
CA VAL A 274 -23.62 34.18 -28.57
C VAL A 274 -23.97 35.66 -28.64
N ASN A 275 -23.11 36.44 -29.29
CA ASN A 275 -23.37 37.84 -29.63
C ASN A 275 -24.61 37.90 -30.54
N GLY A 276 -25.78 38.20 -29.98
CA GLY A 276 -27.04 38.17 -30.73
C GLY A 276 -28.11 39.17 -30.26
N ILE A 277 -28.32 39.35 -28.95
CA ILE A 277 -29.44 40.17 -28.44
C ILE A 277 -29.01 41.04 -27.24
N SER A 278 -28.33 42.15 -27.52
CA SER A 278 -28.30 43.40 -26.71
C SER A 278 -27.43 44.42 -27.44
N ARG A 279 -27.98 45.06 -28.48
CA ARG A 279 -27.35 46.17 -29.22
C ARG A 279 -28.23 47.43 -29.23
N THR A 280 -29.05 47.57 -28.18
CA THR A 280 -30.09 48.61 -28.07
C THR A 280 -30.02 49.44 -26.79
N ASP A 281 -29.02 49.21 -25.91
CA ASP A 281 -28.79 49.99 -24.68
C ASP A 281 -27.37 50.62 -24.62
N GLU A 282 -26.67 50.77 -25.76
CA GLU A 282 -25.32 51.38 -25.81
C GLU A 282 -25.29 52.93 -25.71
N LEU A 283 -26.35 53.58 -25.21
CA LEU A 283 -26.45 55.04 -25.17
C LEU A 283 -26.74 55.69 -23.79
N ASN A 284 -27.01 54.92 -22.74
CA ASN A 284 -27.25 55.47 -21.39
C ASN A 284 -26.60 54.65 -20.27
N GLU A 285 -25.27 54.77 -20.10
CA GLU A 285 -24.64 54.89 -18.76
C GLU A 285 -23.15 55.28 -18.86
N LEU A 286 -22.89 56.60 -18.90
CA LEU A 286 -21.56 57.16 -18.69
C LEU A 286 -21.19 57.06 -17.19
N GLY A 287 -20.55 55.97 -16.79
CA GLY A 287 -19.73 55.96 -15.57
C GLY A 287 -19.96 54.85 -14.55
N LYS A 288 -19.65 53.60 -14.91
CA LYS A 288 -19.05 52.60 -14.00
C LYS A 288 -18.42 51.47 -14.82
N LYS A 289 -17.16 51.12 -14.53
CA LYS A 289 -16.52 49.90 -15.09
C LYS A 289 -17.08 48.67 -14.39
N GLY A 290 -18.33 48.31 -14.69
CA GLY A 290 -18.97 47.11 -14.19
C GLY A 290 -18.25 45.86 -14.70
N SER A 291 -18.02 44.90 -13.80
CA SER A 291 -17.40 43.62 -14.13
C SER A 291 -18.11 42.93 -15.31
N ARG A 292 -17.33 42.34 -16.23
CA ARG A 292 -17.86 41.32 -17.16
C ARG A 292 -18.64 40.30 -16.32
N ARG A 293 -19.93 40.10 -16.64
CA ARG A 293 -20.83 39.16 -15.93
C ARG A 293 -20.12 37.82 -15.73
N HIS A 294 -19.90 37.44 -14.48
CA HIS A 294 -19.33 36.14 -14.12
C HIS A 294 -20.29 35.04 -14.57
N ASN A 295 -19.80 34.00 -15.25
CA ASN A 295 -20.62 32.82 -15.50
C ASN A 295 -20.90 32.15 -14.13
N PRO A 296 -22.17 31.95 -13.71
CA PRO A 296 -22.49 31.45 -12.38
C PRO A 296 -22.07 29.99 -12.11
N GLU A 297 -21.62 29.25 -13.15
CA GLU A 297 -21.12 27.87 -13.03
C GLU A 297 -19.69 27.70 -13.56
N LYS A 298 -18.89 28.77 -13.59
CA LYS A 298 -17.54 28.77 -14.18
C LYS A 298 -16.65 27.66 -13.60
N TRP A 299 -16.66 27.48 -12.28
CA TRP A 299 -15.84 26.49 -11.60
C TRP A 299 -16.63 25.24 -11.21
N ARG A 300 -17.92 25.36 -10.89
CA ARG A 300 -18.78 24.19 -10.63
C ARG A 300 -18.89 23.25 -11.83
N ARG A 301 -18.90 23.77 -13.07
CA ARG A 301 -18.84 22.93 -14.28
C ARG A 301 -17.56 22.07 -14.35
N LEU A 302 -16.46 22.53 -13.75
CA LEU A 302 -15.18 21.81 -13.68
C LEU A 302 -15.15 20.76 -12.56
N GLY A 303 -16.20 20.66 -11.74
CA GLY A 303 -16.26 19.76 -10.59
C GLY A 303 -15.61 20.33 -9.32
N PHE A 304 -15.45 21.65 -9.22
CA PHE A 304 -15.27 22.33 -7.93
C PHE A 304 -16.61 22.40 -7.20
N GLU A 305 -16.60 22.38 -5.87
CA GLU A 305 -17.79 22.55 -5.04
C GLU A 305 -18.31 24.00 -5.08
N THR A 306 -17.39 24.96 -5.06
CA THR A 306 -17.71 26.39 -5.02
C THR A 306 -17.28 27.12 -6.30
N GLU A 307 -17.73 28.37 -6.46
CA GLU A 307 -17.20 29.29 -7.47
C GLU A 307 -15.90 29.99 -7.01
N SER A 308 -15.34 29.58 -5.87
CA SER A 308 -14.09 30.07 -5.28
C SER A 308 -13.10 28.91 -5.13
N PRO A 309 -12.46 28.45 -6.23
CA PRO A 309 -11.66 27.21 -6.24
C PRO A 309 -10.46 27.26 -5.28
N THR A 310 -10.05 28.45 -4.83
CA THR A 310 -8.95 28.64 -3.87
C THR A 310 -9.15 27.89 -2.55
N GLN A 311 -10.39 27.74 -2.07
CA GLN A 311 -10.68 27.02 -0.80
C GLN A 311 -10.40 25.52 -0.92
N GLU A 312 -10.71 24.91 -2.07
CA GLU A 312 -10.48 23.48 -2.30
C GLU A 312 -8.98 23.15 -2.42
N PHE A 313 -8.12 24.14 -2.66
CA PHE A 313 -6.66 23.98 -2.61
C PHE A 313 -6.05 24.19 -1.20
N GLU A 314 -6.83 24.35 -0.14
CA GLU A 314 -6.26 24.54 1.22
C GLU A 314 -5.54 23.29 1.75
N VAL A 315 -6.02 22.08 1.42
CA VAL A 315 -5.42 20.80 1.86
C VAL A 315 -4.34 20.27 0.89
N PRO A 316 -4.56 20.23 -0.45
CA PRO A 316 -3.56 19.75 -1.41
C PRO A 316 -2.59 20.84 -1.89
N GLY A 317 -2.83 22.11 -1.54
CA GLY A 317 -1.95 23.23 -1.86
C GLY A 317 -1.75 23.49 -3.34
N PHE A 318 -0.60 24.09 -3.66
CA PHE A 318 -0.18 24.29 -5.05
C PHE A 318 0.21 22.97 -5.74
N LEU A 319 0.58 21.92 -5.00
CA LEU A 319 0.78 20.57 -5.55
C LEU A 319 -0.47 20.09 -6.30
N GLY A 320 -1.65 20.14 -5.67
CA GLY A 320 -2.92 19.77 -6.33
C GLY A 320 -3.30 20.67 -7.51
N MET A 321 -2.93 21.95 -7.48
CA MET A 321 -3.07 22.84 -8.64
C MET A 321 -2.14 22.44 -9.79
N MET A 322 -0.89 22.10 -9.49
CA MET A 322 0.09 21.67 -10.48
C MET A 322 -0.37 20.38 -11.15
N ASP A 323 -0.76 19.37 -10.37
CA ASP A 323 -1.24 18.07 -10.87
C ASP A 323 -2.48 18.22 -11.77
N LEU A 324 -3.52 18.93 -11.31
CA LEU A 324 -4.73 19.17 -12.11
C LEU A 324 -4.42 19.91 -13.43
N THR A 325 -3.55 20.93 -13.38
CA THR A 325 -3.22 21.71 -14.60
C THR A 325 -2.28 20.96 -15.55
N ASP A 326 -1.46 20.04 -15.05
CA ASP A 326 -0.62 19.15 -15.85
C ASP A 326 -1.46 18.05 -16.53
N TYR A 327 -2.35 17.38 -15.76
CA TYR A 327 -3.32 16.43 -16.30
C TYR A 327 -4.13 17.04 -17.45
N VAL A 328 -4.75 18.22 -17.22
CA VAL A 328 -5.58 18.89 -18.23
C VAL A 328 -4.78 19.31 -19.45
N ARG A 329 -3.52 19.76 -19.30
CA ARG A 329 -2.65 20.11 -20.44
C ARG A 329 -2.27 18.89 -21.28
N LYS A 330 -2.04 17.74 -20.65
CA LYS A 330 -1.68 16.49 -21.33
C LYS A 330 -2.87 15.79 -21.97
N ASN A 331 -4.08 15.99 -21.44
CA ASN A 331 -5.29 15.26 -21.80
C ASN A 331 -6.42 16.17 -22.31
N GLU A 332 -6.12 17.34 -22.90
CA GLU A 332 -7.09 18.41 -23.18
C GLU A 332 -8.34 17.92 -23.95
N ASP A 333 -8.17 17.16 -25.03
CA ASP A 333 -9.29 16.59 -25.81
C ASP A 333 -10.16 15.63 -24.98
N SER A 334 -9.54 14.80 -24.13
CA SER A 334 -10.24 13.83 -23.28
C SER A 334 -11.00 14.54 -22.17
N PHE A 335 -10.38 15.56 -21.57
CA PHE A 335 -10.97 16.42 -20.56
C PHE A 335 -12.18 17.20 -21.10
N GLN A 336 -12.09 17.78 -22.31
CA GLN A 336 -13.23 18.45 -22.96
C GLN A 336 -14.39 17.47 -23.24
N LYS A 337 -14.09 16.26 -23.72
CA LYS A 337 -15.09 15.19 -23.91
C LYS A 337 -15.74 14.77 -22.59
N MET A 338 -14.96 14.63 -21.52
CA MET A 338 -15.48 14.31 -20.18
C MET A 338 -16.40 15.43 -19.66
N LEU A 339 -16.02 16.70 -19.80
CA LEU A 339 -16.88 17.83 -19.41
C LEU A 339 -18.20 17.85 -20.19
N LEU A 340 -18.18 17.51 -21.48
CA LEU A 340 -19.39 17.39 -22.29
C LEU A 340 -20.26 16.21 -21.82
N GLU A 341 -19.66 15.05 -21.53
CA GLU A 341 -20.36 13.88 -20.95
C GLU A 341 -21.00 14.19 -19.59
N GLN A 342 -20.31 14.95 -18.71
CA GLN A 342 -20.91 15.35 -17.43
C GLN A 342 -22.04 16.38 -17.63
N SER A 343 -21.95 17.25 -18.65
CA SER A 343 -22.96 18.29 -18.88
C SER A 343 -24.37 17.75 -19.20
N THR A 344 -24.46 16.56 -19.79
CA THR A 344 -25.75 15.91 -20.11
C THR A 344 -26.38 15.19 -18.91
N LYS A 345 -25.63 14.99 -17.81
CA LYS A 345 -26.10 14.28 -16.60
C LYS A 345 -26.74 15.23 -15.57
N PRO A 346 -27.68 14.74 -14.74
CA PRO A 346 -28.14 15.42 -13.53
C PRO A 346 -27.00 15.79 -12.58
N ARG A 347 -27.15 16.89 -11.81
CA ARG A 347 -26.06 17.46 -10.99
C ARG A 347 -25.52 16.50 -9.93
N ASN A 348 -26.36 15.62 -9.39
CA ASN A 348 -26.02 14.58 -8.41
C ASN A 348 -25.21 13.41 -9.00
N GLU A 349 -25.39 13.09 -10.28
CA GLU A 349 -24.70 11.98 -10.98
C GLU A 349 -23.38 12.40 -11.63
N ARG A 350 -23.10 13.72 -11.72
CA ARG A 350 -21.88 14.26 -12.32
C ARG A 350 -20.67 13.89 -11.49
N CYS A 351 -19.63 13.36 -12.14
CA CYS A 351 -18.32 13.19 -11.50
C CYS A 351 -17.63 14.55 -11.31
N PRO A 352 -17.23 14.94 -10.08
CA PRO A 352 -16.57 16.22 -9.82
C PRO A 352 -15.08 16.14 -10.17
N ILE A 353 -14.76 16.40 -11.45
CA ILE A 353 -13.41 16.23 -12.03
C ILE A 353 -12.30 16.90 -11.21
N ALA A 354 -12.47 18.16 -10.81
CA ALA A 354 -11.48 18.87 -10.01
C ALA A 354 -11.28 18.21 -8.63
N ARG A 355 -12.35 17.95 -7.86
CA ARG A 355 -12.25 17.26 -6.57
C ARG A 355 -11.62 15.86 -6.69
N ALA A 356 -11.97 15.09 -7.71
CA ALA A 356 -11.36 13.78 -7.99
C ALA A 356 -9.84 13.90 -8.22
N SER A 357 -9.41 14.90 -8.98
CA SER A 357 -7.98 15.19 -9.20
C SER A 357 -7.25 15.55 -7.91
N LEU A 358 -7.89 16.32 -7.01
CA LEU A 358 -7.31 16.70 -5.72
C LEU A 358 -7.26 15.52 -4.73
N ALA A 359 -8.29 14.67 -4.74
CA ALA A 359 -8.30 13.43 -3.96
C ALA A 359 -7.18 12.48 -4.39
N VAL A 360 -6.95 12.29 -5.69
CA VAL A 360 -5.84 11.45 -6.20
C VAL A 360 -4.46 12.02 -5.82
N THR A 361 -4.28 13.36 -5.85
CA THR A 361 -3.06 14.00 -5.32
C THR A 361 -2.82 13.62 -3.86
N MET A 362 -3.84 13.68 -3.00
CA MET A 362 -3.70 13.33 -1.58
C MET A 362 -3.50 11.83 -1.35
N ILE A 363 -4.23 10.96 -2.07
CA ILE A 363 -4.05 9.51 -2.01
C ILE A 363 -2.60 9.12 -2.35
N LEU A 364 -2.00 9.72 -3.39
CA LEU A 364 -0.59 9.49 -3.72
C LEU A 364 0.36 10.07 -2.66
N TYR A 365 0.03 11.23 -2.08
CA TYR A 365 0.82 11.88 -1.04
C TYR A 365 0.92 11.01 0.23
N ASP A 366 -0.20 10.42 0.62
CA ASP A 366 -0.31 9.54 1.79
C ASP A 366 0.32 8.16 1.49
N HIS A 367 0.08 7.60 0.31
CA HIS A 367 0.66 6.32 -0.14
C HIS A 367 2.21 6.33 -0.16
N PHE A 368 2.81 7.43 -0.62
CA PHE A 368 4.27 7.61 -0.58
C PHE A 368 4.80 8.14 0.76
N GLU A 369 3.91 8.29 1.75
CA GLU A 369 4.22 8.70 3.13
C GLU A 369 5.01 10.02 3.18
N VAL A 370 4.62 10.98 2.34
CA VAL A 370 5.37 12.22 2.09
C VAL A 370 5.47 13.11 3.34
N GLU A 371 4.57 12.93 4.31
CA GLU A 371 4.59 13.64 5.61
C GLU A 371 5.62 13.06 6.61
N LYS A 372 6.00 11.78 6.50
CA LYS A 372 6.88 11.13 7.49
C LYS A 372 8.30 11.71 7.47
N SER A 373 8.98 11.64 8.62
CA SER A 373 10.34 12.19 8.78
C SER A 373 11.42 11.18 8.39
N ASP A 374 12.37 11.58 7.55
CA ASP A 374 13.39 10.72 6.90
C ASP A 374 14.40 10.06 7.87
N VAL A 375 14.31 10.34 9.18
CA VAL A 375 15.15 9.72 10.22
C VAL A 375 14.90 8.21 10.33
N GLU A 376 13.71 7.73 9.98
CA GLU A 376 13.39 6.29 9.94
C GLU A 376 14.02 5.62 8.71
N ASP A 377 13.84 6.22 7.52
CA ASP A 377 14.48 5.76 6.26
C ASP A 377 16.02 5.69 6.39
N THR A 378 16.63 6.65 7.10
CA THR A 378 18.08 6.70 7.32
C THR A 378 18.57 5.63 8.32
N LYS A 379 17.78 5.30 9.34
CA LYS A 379 18.09 4.20 10.29
C LYS A 379 17.98 2.83 9.62
N GLY A 380 17.03 2.67 8.68
CA GLY A 380 16.91 1.47 7.84
C GLY A 380 18.11 1.21 6.92
N TYR A 381 18.95 2.23 6.68
CA TYR A 381 20.22 2.10 5.94
C TYR A 381 21.42 1.79 6.85
N GLN A 382 21.46 2.34 8.07
CA GLN A 382 22.59 2.13 9.00
C GLN A 382 22.65 0.72 9.61
N GLY A 383 21.54 -0.03 9.58
CA GLY A 383 21.55 -1.45 9.84
C GLY A 383 21.10 -2.22 8.60
N LEU A 384 22.02 -2.96 7.97
CA LEU A 384 21.88 -4.34 7.43
C LEU A 384 22.65 -4.58 6.12
N ASP A 385 23.45 -5.65 6.11
CA ASP A 385 23.76 -6.40 4.89
C ASP A 385 22.48 -7.07 4.35
N GLY A 386 22.00 -6.71 3.15
CA GLY A 386 20.89 -7.44 2.55
C GLY A 386 20.27 -6.88 1.27
N ILE A 387 20.50 -7.57 0.14
CA ILE A 387 19.86 -7.28 -1.16
C ILE A 387 18.32 -7.24 -1.06
N LYS A 388 17.71 -8.06 -0.18
CA LYS A 388 16.25 -8.19 -0.03
C LYS A 388 15.56 -6.94 0.55
N ASN A 389 16.27 -6.08 1.28
CA ASN A 389 15.67 -4.84 1.80
C ASN A 389 15.62 -3.74 0.72
N ASN A 390 16.57 -3.75 -0.23
CA ASN A 390 16.60 -2.78 -1.33
C ASN A 390 15.32 -2.81 -2.19
N GLU A 391 14.69 -3.97 -2.35
CA GLU A 391 13.43 -4.08 -3.12
C GLU A 391 12.25 -3.32 -2.49
N LYS A 392 12.26 -3.09 -1.17
CA LYS A 392 11.22 -2.35 -0.44
C LYS A 392 11.60 -0.89 -0.13
N LEU A 393 12.89 -0.61 0.03
CA LEU A 393 13.40 0.73 0.38
C LEU A 393 13.34 1.72 -0.81
N PHE A 394 13.70 1.27 -2.00
CA PHE A 394 13.61 2.09 -3.21
C PHE A 394 12.20 2.01 -3.81
N ARG A 395 11.54 3.16 -3.96
CA ARG A 395 10.22 3.32 -4.60
C ARG A 395 10.33 4.18 -5.86
N PRO A 396 10.86 3.68 -7.00
CA PRO A 396 11.14 4.50 -8.19
C PRO A 396 9.88 5.14 -8.79
N LEU A 397 8.71 4.52 -8.60
CA LEU A 397 7.42 5.03 -9.03
C LEU A 397 7.07 6.42 -8.44
N LEU A 398 7.65 6.81 -7.29
CA LEU A 398 7.56 8.18 -6.75
C LEU A 398 8.01 9.22 -7.79
N LEU A 399 9.03 8.90 -8.58
CA LEU A 399 9.58 9.77 -9.62
C LEU A 399 8.66 9.89 -10.85
N GLN A 400 7.64 9.03 -10.94
CA GLN A 400 6.62 9.03 -12.00
C GLN A 400 5.31 9.70 -11.52
N TRP A 401 5.36 10.58 -10.51
CA TRP A 401 4.21 11.25 -9.89
C TRP A 401 3.09 11.67 -10.86
N SER A 402 3.41 12.46 -11.90
CA SER A 402 2.45 12.96 -12.90
C SER A 402 1.75 11.85 -13.70
N ARG A 403 2.45 10.74 -13.94
CA ARG A 403 1.93 9.55 -14.63
C ARG A 403 0.98 8.77 -13.72
N LEU A 404 1.40 8.51 -12.48
CA LEU A 404 0.56 7.89 -11.46
C LEU A 404 -0.71 8.71 -11.16
N HIS A 405 -0.59 10.04 -11.10
CA HIS A 405 -1.73 10.94 -10.92
C HIS A 405 -2.70 10.86 -12.10
N THR A 406 -2.18 10.88 -13.33
CA THR A 406 -2.99 10.74 -14.55
C THR A 406 -3.74 9.41 -14.58
N ALA A 407 -3.06 8.29 -14.32
CA ALA A 407 -3.68 6.96 -14.31
C ALA A 407 -4.64 6.77 -13.13
N GLY A 408 -4.28 7.23 -11.93
CA GLY A 408 -5.15 7.21 -10.75
C GLY A 408 -6.43 8.04 -10.95
N LEU A 409 -6.35 9.18 -11.64
CA LEU A 409 -7.50 10.01 -11.98
C LEU A 409 -8.39 9.38 -13.06
N GLN A 410 -7.79 8.76 -14.09
CA GLN A 410 -8.55 7.99 -15.07
C GLN A 410 -9.23 6.76 -14.43
N ALA A 411 -8.54 6.06 -13.53
CA ALA A 411 -9.10 4.98 -12.72
C ALA A 411 -10.24 5.47 -11.81
N PHE A 412 -10.12 6.65 -11.18
CA PHE A 412 -11.21 7.28 -10.42
C PHE A 412 -12.46 7.47 -11.28
N PHE A 413 -12.32 8.03 -12.50
CA PHE A 413 -13.47 8.18 -13.41
C PHE A 413 -14.09 6.85 -13.83
N ARG A 414 -13.27 5.81 -13.99
CA ARG A 414 -13.73 4.45 -14.29
C ARG A 414 -14.52 3.86 -13.11
N VAL A 415 -13.98 3.93 -11.88
CA VAL A 415 -14.64 3.43 -10.66
C VAL A 415 -15.95 4.18 -10.42
N TRP A 416 -15.95 5.52 -10.53
CA TRP A 416 -17.17 6.33 -10.44
C TRP A 416 -18.27 5.84 -11.40
N LYS A 417 -17.92 5.61 -12.66
CA LYS A 417 -18.86 5.14 -13.69
C LYS A 417 -19.31 3.70 -13.45
N SER A 418 -18.40 2.79 -13.09
CA SER A 418 -18.71 1.36 -12.89
C SER A 418 -19.58 1.11 -11.66
N THR A 419 -19.44 1.96 -10.63
CA THR A 419 -20.23 1.90 -9.40
C THR A 419 -21.54 2.68 -9.47
N ALA A 420 -21.78 3.41 -10.57
CA ALA A 420 -22.90 4.35 -10.73
C ALA A 420 -23.01 5.36 -9.56
N ALA A 421 -21.86 5.88 -9.11
CA ALA A 421 -21.78 6.74 -7.94
C ALA A 421 -22.43 8.11 -8.14
N GLU A 422 -23.00 8.63 -7.05
CA GLU A 422 -23.49 10.01 -6.94
C GLU A 422 -22.55 10.87 -6.08
N GLN A 423 -22.78 12.19 -6.06
CA GLN A 423 -22.02 13.18 -5.27
C GLN A 423 -21.85 12.82 -3.79
N PHE A 424 -22.80 12.11 -3.17
CA PHE A 424 -22.71 11.65 -1.77
C PHE A 424 -21.84 10.40 -1.58
N ASP A 425 -21.52 9.66 -2.65
CA ASP A 425 -20.63 8.50 -2.62
C ASP A 425 -19.16 8.87 -2.89
N PHE A 426 -18.85 10.15 -3.12
CA PHE A 426 -17.52 10.61 -3.52
C PHE A 426 -16.40 10.09 -2.61
N GLU A 427 -16.55 10.18 -1.29
CA GLU A 427 -15.54 9.69 -0.34
C GLU A 427 -15.37 8.15 -0.40
N LYS A 428 -16.44 7.40 -0.69
CA LYS A 428 -16.38 5.94 -0.88
C LYS A 428 -15.64 5.58 -2.17
N VAL A 429 -15.81 6.37 -3.23
CA VAL A 429 -15.07 6.20 -4.50
C VAL A 429 -13.60 6.57 -4.30
N ALA A 430 -13.30 7.65 -3.58
CA ALA A 430 -11.93 8.02 -3.22
C ALA A 430 -11.24 6.91 -2.41
N GLU A 431 -11.93 6.32 -1.43
CA GLU A 431 -11.44 5.20 -0.63
C GLU A 431 -11.19 3.93 -1.47
N LEU A 432 -12.08 3.58 -2.42
CA LEU A 432 -11.83 2.50 -3.38
C LEU A 432 -10.58 2.78 -4.24
N VAL A 433 -10.35 4.03 -4.65
CA VAL A 433 -9.16 4.42 -5.42
C VAL A 433 -7.89 4.42 -4.56
N ARG A 434 -7.98 4.72 -3.26
CA ARG A 434 -6.88 4.54 -2.29
C ARG A 434 -6.45 3.08 -2.21
N ILE A 435 -7.41 2.17 -2.00
CA ILE A 435 -7.16 0.72 -1.97
C ILE A 435 -6.57 0.24 -3.31
N LEU A 436 -7.09 0.72 -4.44
CA LEU A 436 -6.58 0.38 -5.77
C LEU A 436 -5.10 0.79 -5.96
N ILE A 437 -4.74 2.01 -5.53
CA ILE A 437 -3.35 2.50 -5.59
C ILE A 437 -2.46 1.68 -4.65
N GLU A 438 -2.91 1.34 -3.44
CA GLU A 438 -2.16 0.47 -2.52
C GLU A 438 -1.94 -0.95 -3.06
N GLN A 439 -2.90 -1.50 -3.81
CA GLN A 439 -2.74 -2.79 -4.46
C GLN A 439 -1.80 -2.76 -5.66
N VAL A 440 -1.98 -1.81 -6.58
CA VAL A 440 -1.23 -1.82 -7.85
C VAL A 440 0.15 -1.16 -7.70
N VAL A 441 0.24 -0.01 -7.02
CA VAL A 441 1.48 0.72 -6.79
C VAL A 441 2.22 0.18 -5.57
N GLY A 442 1.51 -0.16 -4.49
CA GLY A 442 2.12 -0.67 -3.25
C GLY A 442 2.66 -2.09 -3.33
N GLN A 443 2.12 -2.93 -4.22
CA GLN A 443 2.68 -4.27 -4.52
C GLN A 443 3.58 -4.29 -5.77
N ALA A 444 3.81 -3.14 -6.41
CA ALA A 444 4.72 -3.06 -7.55
C ALA A 444 6.16 -3.36 -7.10
N SER A 445 6.85 -4.23 -7.84
CA SER A 445 8.29 -4.41 -7.63
C SER A 445 9.05 -3.16 -8.08
N ARG A 446 10.22 -2.91 -7.47
CA ARG A 446 11.12 -1.79 -7.80
C ARG A 446 11.38 -1.63 -9.31
N THR A 447 11.43 -2.74 -10.05
CA THR A 447 11.76 -2.79 -11.48
C THR A 447 10.55 -2.97 -12.40
N LYS A 448 9.32 -2.94 -11.87
CA LYS A 448 8.08 -2.99 -12.68
C LYS A 448 8.04 -1.79 -13.63
N ASP A 449 7.56 -1.98 -14.87
CA ASP A 449 7.45 -0.83 -15.76
C ASP A 449 6.24 0.04 -15.37
N VAL A 450 6.39 1.35 -15.58
CA VAL A 450 5.33 2.30 -15.26
C VAL A 450 4.14 2.20 -16.22
N LEU A 451 4.30 1.76 -17.47
CA LEU A 451 3.17 1.45 -18.35
C LEU A 451 2.33 0.30 -17.81
N GLU A 452 2.97 -0.79 -17.34
CA GLU A 452 2.28 -1.93 -16.72
C GLU A 452 1.48 -1.49 -15.48
N VAL A 453 2.03 -0.56 -14.68
CA VAL A 453 1.34 0.04 -13.52
C VAL A 453 0.14 0.90 -13.95
N GLU A 454 0.27 1.69 -15.02
CA GLU A 454 -0.83 2.49 -15.58
C GLU A 454 -1.95 1.59 -16.13
N GLU A 455 -1.61 0.57 -16.90
CA GLU A 455 -2.55 -0.42 -17.46
C GLU A 455 -3.28 -1.19 -16.35
N GLU A 456 -2.57 -1.67 -15.32
CA GLU A 456 -3.20 -2.36 -14.18
C GLU A 456 -4.17 -1.45 -13.41
N LEU A 457 -3.83 -0.17 -13.16
CA LEU A 457 -4.76 0.78 -12.51
C LEU A 457 -6.06 0.97 -13.34
N LEU A 458 -5.91 1.01 -14.66
CA LEU A 458 -7.02 1.18 -15.61
C LEU A 458 -7.87 -0.08 -15.78
N GLU A 459 -7.29 -1.28 -15.69
CA GLU A 459 -7.99 -2.54 -15.96
C GLU A 459 -8.47 -3.29 -14.70
N TYR A 460 -7.97 -2.95 -13.50
CA TYR A 460 -8.29 -3.67 -12.25
C TYR A 460 -9.80 -3.86 -12.01
N ASP A 461 -10.26 -5.09 -11.78
CA ASP A 461 -11.68 -5.40 -11.63
C ASP A 461 -12.30 -4.72 -10.39
N CYS A 462 -13.43 -4.04 -10.59
CA CYS A 462 -14.18 -3.36 -9.55
C CYS A 462 -14.86 -4.34 -8.57
N THR A 463 -15.14 -5.58 -8.99
CA THR A 463 -15.69 -6.61 -8.07
C THR A 463 -14.63 -7.02 -7.06
N ARG A 464 -13.45 -7.43 -7.53
CA ARG A 464 -12.27 -7.74 -6.72
C ARG A 464 -11.84 -6.59 -5.81
N LEU A 465 -11.94 -5.35 -6.30
CA LEU A 465 -11.64 -4.16 -5.48
C LEU A 465 -12.62 -4.01 -4.30
N ARG A 466 -13.89 -4.35 -4.49
CA ARG A 466 -14.89 -4.39 -3.40
C ARG A 466 -14.69 -5.59 -2.47
N GLU A 467 -14.33 -6.77 -2.98
CA GLU A 467 -14.00 -7.94 -2.15
C GLU A 467 -12.85 -7.60 -1.19
N LEU A 468 -11.79 -6.97 -1.70
CA LEU A 468 -10.67 -6.50 -0.89
C LEU A 468 -11.06 -5.38 0.09
N GLN A 469 -11.92 -4.44 -0.32
CA GLN A 469 -12.46 -3.44 0.61
C GLN A 469 -13.18 -4.12 1.79
N MET A 470 -13.97 -5.16 1.53
CA MET A 470 -14.63 -5.94 2.57
C MET A 470 -13.61 -6.70 3.44
N GLU A 471 -12.58 -7.31 2.87
CA GLU A 471 -11.51 -7.98 3.62
C GLU A 471 -10.77 -7.01 4.56
N LEU A 472 -10.42 -5.81 4.09
CA LEU A 472 -9.78 -4.77 4.91
C LEU A 472 -10.70 -4.25 6.03
N LEU A 473 -12.01 -4.14 5.75
CA LEU A 473 -13.00 -3.79 6.77
C LEU A 473 -13.19 -4.92 7.80
N GLU A 474 -13.17 -6.18 7.39
CA GLU A 474 -13.24 -7.33 8.29
C GLU A 474 -11.99 -7.44 9.17
N LEU A 475 -10.80 -7.22 8.62
CA LEU A 475 -9.53 -7.20 9.37
C LEU A 475 -9.48 -6.05 10.39
N SER A 476 -9.84 -4.82 9.98
CA SER A 476 -9.85 -3.67 10.90
C SER A 476 -10.94 -3.79 11.97
N PHE A 477 -12.09 -4.40 11.65
CA PHE A 477 -13.11 -4.73 12.65
C PHE A 477 -12.63 -5.81 13.63
N GLU A 478 -11.95 -6.86 13.17
CA GLU A 478 -11.41 -7.90 14.04
C GLU A 478 -10.31 -7.36 14.98
N ASP A 479 -9.44 -6.47 14.50
CA ASP A 479 -8.41 -5.81 15.32
C ASP A 479 -9.03 -4.94 16.43
N GLN A 480 -10.07 -4.16 16.10
CA GLN A 480 -10.76 -3.29 17.09
C GLN A 480 -11.70 -4.04 18.04
N TRP A 481 -12.40 -5.07 17.56
CA TRP A 481 -13.54 -5.69 18.27
C TRP A 481 -13.39 -7.17 18.59
N GLY A 482 -12.46 -7.90 17.96
CA GLY A 482 -12.36 -9.36 18.08
C GLY A 482 -12.21 -9.85 19.53
N LEU A 483 -11.38 -9.18 20.32
CA LEU A 483 -11.20 -9.45 21.75
C LEU A 483 -12.49 -9.23 22.57
N HIS A 484 -13.26 -8.19 22.23
CA HIS A 484 -14.50 -7.83 22.94
C HIS A 484 -15.68 -8.72 22.53
N LEU A 485 -15.67 -9.26 21.31
CA LEU A 485 -16.72 -10.13 20.78
C LEU A 485 -16.50 -11.62 21.10
N TYR A 486 -15.36 -12.01 21.68
CA TYR A 486 -15.04 -13.41 21.99
C TYR A 486 -16.13 -14.11 22.82
N GLN A 487 -16.60 -13.48 23.90
CA GLN A 487 -17.65 -14.05 24.77
C GLN A 487 -18.97 -14.22 24.01
N VAL A 488 -19.38 -13.18 23.25
CA VAL A 488 -20.60 -13.19 22.42
C VAL A 488 -20.53 -14.26 21.33
N ARG A 489 -19.36 -14.47 20.72
CA ARG A 489 -19.12 -15.53 19.74
C ARG A 489 -19.24 -16.92 20.36
N GLU A 490 -18.70 -17.13 21.55
CA GLU A 490 -18.81 -18.40 22.27
C GLU A 490 -20.26 -18.72 22.70
N GLU A 491 -21.01 -17.73 23.20
CA GLU A 491 -22.44 -17.88 23.49
C GLU A 491 -23.24 -18.22 22.23
N LEU A 492 -23.07 -17.46 21.16
CA LEU A 492 -23.74 -17.69 19.88
C LEU A 492 -23.41 -19.06 19.29
N ARG A 493 -22.16 -19.52 19.41
CA ARG A 493 -21.73 -20.84 18.97
C ARG A 493 -22.42 -21.95 19.77
N GLN A 494 -22.64 -21.75 21.07
CA GLN A 494 -23.40 -22.69 21.92
C GLN A 494 -24.91 -22.67 21.58
N GLU A 495 -25.50 -21.48 21.41
CA GLU A 495 -26.89 -21.32 20.95
C GLU A 495 -27.12 -21.99 19.59
N ALA A 496 -26.22 -21.77 18.63
CA ALA A 496 -26.25 -22.38 17.30
C ALA A 496 -26.11 -23.91 17.37
N LEU A 497 -25.22 -24.42 18.22
CA LEU A 497 -25.05 -25.87 18.41
C LEU A 497 -26.32 -26.51 18.98
N GLN A 498 -27.00 -25.85 19.94
CA GLN A 498 -28.28 -26.33 20.48
C GLN A 498 -29.42 -26.24 19.45
N PHE A 499 -29.48 -25.15 18.68
CA PHE A 499 -30.46 -24.98 17.60
C PHE A 499 -30.32 -26.07 16.53
N VAL A 500 -29.09 -26.31 16.07
CA VAL A 500 -28.80 -27.37 15.08
C VAL A 500 -29.05 -28.75 15.69
N LYS A 501 -28.70 -29.00 16.96
CA LYS A 501 -29.06 -30.24 17.68
C LYS A 501 -30.57 -30.49 17.68
N GLU A 502 -31.39 -29.49 18.00
CA GLU A 502 -32.84 -29.65 17.96
C GLU A 502 -33.38 -29.84 16.53
N GLN A 503 -32.78 -29.20 15.51
CA GLN A 503 -33.12 -29.46 14.11
C GLN A 503 -32.80 -30.91 13.72
N ARG A 504 -31.61 -31.41 14.06
CA ARG A 504 -31.18 -32.79 13.78
C ARG A 504 -32.05 -33.82 14.50
N ILE A 505 -32.40 -33.56 15.77
CA ILE A 505 -33.35 -34.39 16.52
C ILE A 505 -34.74 -34.38 15.87
N ARG A 506 -35.20 -33.27 15.28
CA ARG A 506 -36.45 -33.25 14.49
C ARG A 506 -36.38 -34.13 13.24
N CYS A 507 -35.26 -34.18 12.52
CA CYS A 507 -35.08 -35.13 11.41
C CYS A 507 -35.20 -36.59 11.91
N LEU A 508 -34.59 -36.92 13.05
CA LEU A 508 -34.75 -38.25 13.66
C LEU A 508 -36.20 -38.55 14.07
N LEU A 509 -36.93 -37.57 14.63
CA LEU A 509 -38.34 -37.68 15.03
C LEU A 509 -39.31 -37.78 13.84
N GLN A 510 -38.96 -37.19 12.70
CA GLN A 510 -39.69 -37.38 11.44
C GLN A 510 -39.52 -38.81 10.93
N GLY A 511 -38.29 -39.34 11.01
CA GLY A 511 -37.94 -40.65 10.50
C GLY A 511 -37.47 -40.61 9.04
N SER A 512 -36.85 -41.68 8.57
CA SER A 512 -36.28 -41.72 7.22
C SER A 512 -36.14 -43.13 6.65
N TRP A 513 -36.08 -43.20 5.33
CA TRP A 513 -35.88 -44.42 4.56
C TRP A 513 -34.40 -44.70 4.29
N PHE A 514 -33.98 -45.92 4.62
CA PHE A 514 -32.65 -46.44 4.41
C PHE A 514 -32.70 -47.61 3.43
N SER A 515 -31.68 -47.68 2.58
CA SER A 515 -31.48 -48.87 1.77
C SER A 515 -30.96 -50.02 2.64
N LYS A 516 -31.23 -51.26 2.25
CA LYS A 516 -30.65 -52.46 2.86
C LYS A 516 -29.86 -53.22 1.79
N PRO A 517 -28.54 -53.43 1.94
CA PRO A 517 -27.77 -54.20 0.99
C PRO A 517 -28.28 -55.64 1.01
N MET A 518 -28.86 -56.05 -0.12
CA MET A 518 -29.38 -57.40 -0.29
C MET A 518 -28.21 -58.35 -0.62
N PRO A 519 -28.10 -59.52 0.04
CA PRO A 519 -27.04 -60.47 -0.26
C PRO A 519 -27.14 -60.90 -1.73
N ARG A 520 -26.03 -60.74 -2.47
CA ARG A 520 -25.90 -61.32 -3.81
C ARG A 520 -26.03 -62.83 -3.66
N ARG A 521 -27.06 -63.42 -4.27
CA ARG A 521 -27.09 -64.86 -4.50
C ARG A 521 -26.13 -65.14 -5.65
N ASP A 522 -25.00 -65.76 -5.36
CA ASP A 522 -24.15 -66.31 -6.40
C ASP A 522 -24.97 -67.32 -7.21
N THR A 523 -25.00 -67.11 -8.53
CA THR A 523 -25.72 -67.95 -9.47
C THR A 523 -24.95 -69.24 -9.71
N ASN A 524 -25.09 -70.21 -8.79
CA ASN A 524 -24.65 -71.59 -9.02
C ASN A 524 -25.90 -72.46 -9.25
N PRO A 525 -26.26 -72.79 -10.51
CA PRO A 525 -27.56 -73.36 -10.85
C PRO A 525 -27.55 -74.90 -10.83
N GLN A 526 -27.21 -75.51 -9.69
CA GLN A 526 -27.43 -76.95 -9.46
C GLN A 526 -27.55 -77.27 -7.96
N ASN A 527 -28.48 -78.15 -7.62
CA ASN A 527 -28.75 -78.70 -6.29
C ASN A 527 -29.09 -77.69 -5.16
N GLU A 528 -30.37 -77.33 -5.04
CA GLU A 528 -31.18 -77.85 -3.93
C GLU A 528 -32.66 -77.41 -4.04
N SER A 529 -33.52 -78.40 -4.29
CA SER A 529 -34.97 -78.25 -4.37
C SER A 529 -35.64 -78.86 -3.14
N GLN A 530 -35.48 -78.27 -1.94
CA GLN A 530 -36.34 -78.55 -0.76
C GLN A 530 -36.10 -77.58 0.42
N LYS A 531 -36.70 -76.37 0.36
CA LYS A 531 -37.12 -75.48 1.50
C LYS A 531 -37.34 -74.03 1.02
N ARG A 532 -38.22 -73.82 0.03
CA ARG A 532 -38.66 -72.47 -0.38
C ARG A 532 -40.06 -72.17 0.16
N ARG A 533 -40.15 -71.69 1.41
CA ARG A 533 -41.33 -70.97 1.93
C ARG A 533 -40.93 -69.52 2.24
N LEU A 534 -41.64 -68.58 1.64
CA LEU A 534 -41.94 -67.25 2.20
C LEU A 534 -40.74 -66.40 2.71
N TYR A 535 -39.74 -66.15 1.86
CA TYR A 535 -38.85 -64.99 2.04
C TYR A 535 -39.19 -63.92 1.00
N THR A 536 -40.03 -62.94 1.38
CA THR A 536 -40.21 -61.74 0.57
C THR A 536 -39.04 -60.79 0.82
N PRO A 537 -38.43 -60.24 -0.24
CA PRO A 537 -37.27 -59.36 -0.09
C PRO A 537 -37.73 -58.00 0.44
N ARG A 538 -37.12 -57.58 1.56
CA ARG A 538 -37.35 -56.26 2.17
C ARG A 538 -36.11 -55.38 2.01
N PRO A 539 -35.92 -54.70 0.86
CA PRO A 539 -34.74 -53.90 0.55
C PRO A 539 -34.76 -52.50 1.21
N TRP A 540 -35.87 -52.12 1.84
CA TRP A 540 -36.04 -50.84 2.51
C TRP A 540 -36.18 -51.01 4.02
N ARG A 541 -35.62 -50.07 4.77
CA ARG A 541 -35.79 -49.95 6.21
C ARG A 541 -36.27 -48.55 6.53
N PHE A 542 -37.36 -48.42 7.27
CA PHE A 542 -37.71 -47.14 7.88
C PHE A 542 -37.23 -47.14 9.31
N ALA A 543 -36.61 -46.05 9.76
CA ALA A 543 -36.23 -45.85 11.15
C ALA A 543 -36.71 -44.48 11.62
N ARG A 544 -37.10 -44.37 12.90
CA ARG A 544 -37.69 -43.17 13.50
C ARG A 544 -37.47 -43.12 15.00
N LEU A 545 -37.12 -41.94 15.51
CA LEU A 545 -36.97 -41.69 16.94
C LEU A 545 -38.36 -41.55 17.61
N SER A 546 -38.51 -42.14 18.78
CA SER A 546 -39.69 -41.98 19.64
C SER A 546 -39.77 -40.56 20.24
N HIS A 547 -40.99 -40.08 20.49
CA HIS A 547 -41.23 -38.72 21.01
C HIS A 547 -40.56 -38.43 22.37
N ASN A 548 -40.32 -39.45 23.20
CA ASN A 548 -39.59 -39.32 24.47
C ASN A 548 -38.06 -39.36 24.30
N ARG A 549 -37.56 -39.39 23.06
CA ARG A 549 -36.14 -39.43 22.67
C ARG A 549 -35.34 -40.59 23.29
N ARG A 550 -36.00 -41.66 23.73
CA ARG A 550 -35.36 -42.81 24.40
C ARG A 550 -35.20 -44.03 23.50
N TYR A 551 -36.12 -44.25 22.57
CA TYR A 551 -36.12 -45.42 21.70
C TYR A 551 -35.98 -45.04 20.23
N LEU A 552 -35.10 -45.72 19.50
CA LEU A 552 -35.07 -45.68 18.03
C LEU A 552 -35.84 -46.90 17.51
N HIS A 553 -36.97 -46.64 16.86
CA HIS A 553 -37.83 -47.67 16.27
C HIS A 553 -37.45 -47.91 14.81
N TYR A 554 -37.56 -49.14 14.33
CA TYR A 554 -37.39 -49.45 12.92
C TYR A 554 -38.22 -50.66 12.46
N ALA A 555 -38.42 -50.79 11.16
CA ALA A 555 -38.91 -52.00 10.51
C ALA A 555 -38.42 -52.09 9.07
N ASP A 556 -38.42 -53.31 8.53
CA ASP A 556 -38.03 -53.60 7.15
C ASP A 556 -39.28 -53.77 6.26
N PHE A 557 -39.27 -53.16 5.08
CA PHE A 557 -40.39 -53.07 4.13
C PHE A 557 -39.97 -53.51 2.71
N GLU A 558 -40.95 -53.97 1.92
CA GLU A 558 -40.74 -54.44 0.54
C GLU A 558 -40.57 -53.27 -0.44
N ALA A 559 -41.29 -52.18 -0.22
CA ALA A 559 -41.19 -50.91 -0.94
C ALA A 559 -41.31 -49.74 0.05
N GLN A 560 -40.88 -48.55 -0.37
CA GLN A 560 -41.22 -47.31 0.34
C GLN A 560 -42.73 -47.08 0.25
N THR A 561 -43.38 -46.75 1.36
CA THR A 561 -44.82 -46.48 1.41
C THR A 561 -45.13 -45.03 1.02
N ALA A 562 -46.33 -44.77 0.49
CA ALA A 562 -46.73 -43.41 0.07
C ALA A 562 -46.94 -42.42 1.23
N GLN A 563 -47.03 -42.93 2.46
CA GLN A 563 -46.98 -42.17 3.71
C GLN A 563 -45.95 -42.84 4.62
N ASP A 564 -45.23 -42.04 5.41
CA ASP A 564 -44.21 -42.55 6.32
C ASP A 564 -44.83 -43.32 7.51
N PRO A 565 -44.28 -44.49 7.90
CA PRO A 565 -44.81 -45.31 8.98
C PRO A 565 -44.92 -44.59 10.34
N GLY A 566 -46.03 -44.83 11.02
CA GLY A 566 -46.22 -44.50 12.44
C GLY A 566 -45.36 -45.37 13.36
N LEU A 567 -45.10 -44.89 14.58
CA LEU A 567 -44.29 -45.61 15.59
C LEU A 567 -44.91 -46.97 15.99
N ASP A 568 -46.22 -47.10 15.86
CA ASP A 568 -47.04 -48.30 16.09
C ASP A 568 -46.78 -49.42 15.07
N VAL A 569 -46.37 -49.07 13.85
CA VAL A 569 -46.05 -50.03 12.77
C VAL A 569 -44.61 -50.56 12.87
N LEU A 570 -43.74 -49.87 13.61
CA LEU A 570 -42.31 -50.19 13.70
C LEU A 570 -42.06 -51.22 14.81
N THR A 571 -41.95 -52.49 14.38
CA THR A 571 -41.89 -53.67 15.27
C THR A 571 -40.61 -53.78 16.10
N GLU A 572 -39.48 -53.27 15.60
CA GLU A 572 -38.19 -53.34 16.29
C GLU A 572 -37.89 -52.03 17.02
N LYS A 573 -37.19 -52.11 18.16
CA LYS A 573 -36.77 -50.94 18.95
C LYS A 573 -35.38 -51.12 19.57
N VAL A 574 -34.61 -50.04 19.58
CA VAL A 574 -33.33 -49.90 20.28
C VAL A 574 -33.52 -48.93 21.44
N ASP A 575 -33.15 -49.30 22.67
CA ASP A 575 -33.03 -48.32 23.77
C ASP A 575 -31.72 -47.55 23.61
N LEU A 576 -31.80 -46.23 23.48
CA LEU A 576 -30.63 -45.39 23.25
C LEU A 576 -29.71 -45.33 24.48
N SER A 577 -30.22 -45.64 25.68
CA SER A 577 -29.42 -45.68 26.91
C SER A 577 -28.40 -46.82 26.97
N THR A 578 -28.47 -47.81 26.08
CA THR A 578 -27.48 -48.91 26.02
C THR A 578 -26.43 -48.71 24.92
N ILE A 579 -26.56 -47.66 24.10
CA ILE A 579 -25.63 -47.38 23.00
C ILE A 579 -24.26 -47.00 23.57
N SER A 580 -23.21 -47.65 23.04
CA SER A 580 -21.82 -47.36 23.34
C SER A 580 -21.24 -46.31 22.39
N SER A 581 -21.42 -46.54 21.09
CA SER A 581 -20.83 -45.73 20.03
C SER A 581 -21.67 -45.73 18.74
N VAL A 582 -21.55 -44.67 17.96
CA VAL A 582 -22.11 -44.57 16.60
C VAL A 582 -20.95 -44.32 15.63
N VAL A 583 -20.67 -45.29 14.76
CA VAL A 583 -19.54 -45.25 13.84
C VAL A 583 -20.04 -45.20 12.41
N SER A 584 -19.43 -44.34 11.59
CA SER A 584 -19.71 -44.26 10.16
C SER A 584 -18.44 -44.18 9.32
N ASN A 585 -18.57 -44.51 8.04
CA ASN A 585 -17.55 -44.23 7.02
C ASN A 585 -17.70 -42.83 6.38
N VAL A 586 -18.59 -41.97 6.90
CA VAL A 586 -18.61 -40.53 6.60
C VAL A 586 -17.49 -39.84 7.40
N SER A 587 -16.28 -39.84 6.85
CA SER A 587 -15.20 -38.99 7.34
C SER A 587 -15.42 -37.55 6.90
N ALA A 588 -14.94 -36.58 7.69
CA ALA A 588 -14.76 -35.22 7.20
C ALA A 588 -13.76 -35.22 6.01
N PRO A 589 -14.00 -34.44 4.94
CA PRO A 589 -13.05 -34.34 3.84
C PRO A 589 -11.79 -33.59 4.28
N ASN A 590 -10.61 -34.15 4.01
CA ASN A 590 -9.36 -33.40 4.09
C ASN A 590 -9.36 -32.27 3.04
N GLU A 591 -8.85 -31.09 3.41
CA GLU A 591 -8.82 -29.87 2.57
C GLU A 591 -8.01 -30.02 1.25
N GLU A 592 -7.21 -31.07 1.09
CA GLU A 592 -6.28 -31.24 -0.04
C GLU A 592 -6.94 -31.63 -1.38
N THR A 593 -8.26 -31.90 -1.43
CA THR A 593 -8.93 -32.35 -2.68
C THR A 593 -9.77 -31.25 -3.36
N ARG A 594 -9.21 -30.03 -3.51
CA ARG A 594 -9.84 -28.95 -4.31
C ARG A 594 -9.48 -28.94 -5.80
N SER A 595 -8.71 -29.92 -6.29
CA SER A 595 -8.09 -29.90 -7.62
C SER A 595 -8.55 -31.02 -8.56
N ALA A 596 -9.86 -31.15 -8.83
CA ALA A 596 -10.38 -31.78 -10.05
C ALA A 596 -11.92 -31.64 -10.17
N THR A 597 -12.42 -30.65 -10.92
CA THR A 597 -13.66 -30.77 -11.73
C THR A 597 -13.84 -29.58 -12.68
N SER A 598 -13.40 -29.74 -13.92
CA SER A 598 -13.81 -28.90 -15.05
C SER A 598 -13.80 -29.75 -16.33
N SER A 599 -14.84 -29.59 -17.15
CA SER A 599 -15.22 -30.46 -18.30
C SER A 599 -15.60 -31.90 -17.89
N SER A 600 -16.75 -32.46 -18.27
CA SER A 600 -17.28 -32.56 -19.63
C SER A 600 -18.76 -33.02 -19.66
N THR A 601 -19.39 -32.89 -20.82
CA THR A 601 -20.83 -33.13 -21.05
C THR A 601 -21.24 -34.61 -21.19
N LEU A 602 -22.43 -34.93 -20.67
CA LEU A 602 -23.37 -35.97 -21.16
C LEU A 602 -22.82 -37.37 -21.49
N LYS A 603 -23.09 -38.36 -20.61
CA LYS A 603 -23.47 -39.74 -20.99
C LYS A 603 -24.05 -40.55 -19.82
N ASN A 604 -25.25 -41.09 -20.08
CA ASN A 604 -25.97 -42.25 -19.51
C ASN A 604 -25.69 -42.80 -18.11
N HIS A 605 -26.78 -43.14 -17.42
CA HIS A 605 -26.87 -43.91 -16.18
C HIS A 605 -25.85 -45.06 -16.04
N ALA A 606 -24.95 -44.89 -15.07
CA ALA A 606 -24.48 -45.97 -14.21
C ALA A 606 -24.48 -45.47 -12.76
N THR A 607 -25.40 -45.98 -11.93
CA THR A 607 -25.55 -45.56 -10.53
C THR A 607 -24.33 -45.95 -9.70
N VAL A 608 -23.43 -44.99 -9.45
CA VAL A 608 -22.35 -45.14 -8.47
C VAL A 608 -23.00 -45.23 -7.08
N LYS A 609 -23.01 -46.43 -6.50
CA LYS A 609 -23.57 -46.65 -5.17
C LYS A 609 -22.61 -46.12 -4.10
N SER A 610 -22.88 -44.91 -3.60
CA SER A 610 -22.36 -44.49 -2.30
C SER A 610 -22.87 -45.47 -1.24
N THR A 611 -21.99 -46.33 -0.72
CA THR A 611 -22.33 -47.24 0.39
C THR A 611 -21.96 -46.60 1.73
N THR A 612 -22.52 -45.41 1.95
CA THR A 612 -22.50 -44.78 3.27
C THR A 612 -23.18 -45.70 4.27
N LYS A 613 -22.55 -45.93 5.41
CA LYS A 613 -22.99 -46.87 6.45
C LYS A 613 -22.89 -46.19 7.80
N ILE A 614 -23.99 -46.18 8.55
CA ILE A 614 -24.01 -45.80 9.98
C ILE A 614 -24.22 -47.08 10.76
N THR A 615 -23.32 -47.39 11.70
CA THR A 615 -23.37 -48.57 12.56
C THR A 615 -23.51 -48.11 14.00
N ILE A 616 -24.57 -48.55 14.67
CA ILE A 616 -24.83 -48.27 16.09
C ILE A 616 -24.38 -49.49 16.88
N PHE A 617 -23.57 -49.27 17.91
CA PHE A 617 -23.09 -50.30 18.83
C PHE A 617 -23.75 -50.17 20.19
N SER A 618 -23.87 -51.29 20.90
CA SER A 618 -24.34 -51.37 22.29
C SER A 618 -23.34 -52.20 23.08
N TYR A 619 -23.18 -51.91 24.37
CA TYR A 619 -22.50 -52.83 25.27
C TYR A 619 -23.32 -54.11 25.43
N VAL A 620 -22.64 -55.27 25.37
CA VAL A 620 -23.26 -56.58 25.60
C VAL A 620 -23.72 -56.74 27.06
N ASN A 621 -22.97 -56.15 28.01
CA ASN A 621 -23.33 -56.06 29.42
C ASN A 621 -23.19 -54.59 29.91
N PRO A 622 -24.28 -53.78 29.91
CA PRO A 622 -24.20 -52.37 30.33
C PRO A 622 -23.83 -52.22 31.82
N VAL A 623 -24.12 -53.21 32.67
CA VAL A 623 -23.78 -53.21 34.10
C VAL A 623 -22.28 -53.44 34.36
N GLU A 624 -21.57 -54.09 33.44
CA GLU A 624 -20.11 -54.26 33.52
C GLU A 624 -19.38 -53.06 32.91
N ALA A 625 -19.91 -52.49 31.82
CA ALA A 625 -19.41 -51.24 31.23
C ALA A 625 -19.45 -50.08 32.24
N ALA A 626 -20.55 -49.92 32.98
CA ALA A 626 -20.70 -48.90 34.03
C ALA A 626 -19.73 -49.06 35.22
N LYS A 627 -19.01 -50.19 35.32
CA LYS A 627 -18.00 -50.47 36.35
C LYS A 627 -16.56 -50.37 35.84
N GLY A 628 -16.34 -49.92 34.61
CA GLY A 628 -15.01 -49.74 34.02
C GLY A 628 -14.31 -51.04 33.61
N GLY A 629 -15.06 -52.13 33.43
CA GLY A 629 -14.53 -53.37 32.86
C GLY A 629 -14.40 -53.30 31.33
N ASP A 630 -13.65 -54.25 30.76
CA ASP A 630 -13.35 -54.37 29.33
C ASP A 630 -14.60 -54.87 28.55
N ALA A 631 -15.60 -54.00 28.44
CA ALA A 631 -16.94 -54.33 27.97
C ALA A 631 -17.00 -54.44 26.44
N LYS A 632 -17.29 -55.64 25.94
CA LYS A 632 -17.42 -55.90 24.50
C LYS A 632 -18.62 -55.16 23.91
N GLU A 633 -18.37 -54.43 22.83
CA GLU A 633 -19.39 -53.77 22.01
C GLU A 633 -19.90 -54.69 20.91
N GLN A 634 -21.21 -54.63 20.63
CA GLN A 634 -21.85 -55.37 19.54
C GLN A 634 -22.67 -54.42 18.66
N ALA A 635 -22.56 -54.56 17.34
CA ALA A 635 -23.38 -53.80 16.40
C ALA A 635 -24.85 -54.25 16.49
N ILE A 636 -25.71 -53.33 16.94
CA ILE A 636 -27.15 -53.57 17.16
C ILE A 636 -28.02 -53.10 15.99
N LEU A 637 -27.62 -52.01 15.31
CA LEU A 637 -28.31 -51.49 14.15
C LEU A 637 -27.30 -51.04 13.10
N THR A 638 -27.67 -51.23 11.83
CA THR A 638 -26.96 -50.64 10.70
C THR A 638 -27.96 -50.00 9.76
N LEU A 639 -27.64 -48.78 9.34
CA LEU A 639 -28.40 -47.96 8.41
C LEU A 639 -27.51 -47.64 7.20
N TYR A 640 -28.08 -47.62 6.00
CA TYR A 640 -27.38 -47.22 4.77
C TYR A 640 -28.12 -46.05 4.11
N PRO A 641 -27.75 -44.80 4.47
CA PRO A 641 -28.33 -43.59 3.90
C PRO A 641 -28.22 -43.57 2.37
N VAL A 642 -29.24 -43.02 1.71
CA VAL A 642 -29.27 -42.89 0.25
C VAL A 642 -28.55 -41.64 -0.27
N THR A 643 -28.32 -40.64 0.58
CA THR A 643 -27.62 -39.39 0.26
C THR A 643 -26.64 -39.00 1.37
N HIS A 644 -25.66 -38.14 1.06
CA HIS A 644 -24.73 -37.59 2.05
C HIS A 644 -25.45 -36.75 3.10
N SER A 645 -26.40 -35.90 2.68
CA SER A 645 -27.14 -35.04 3.61
C SER A 645 -27.95 -35.86 4.61
N LEU A 646 -28.65 -36.91 4.17
CA LEU A 646 -29.33 -37.84 5.08
C LEU A 646 -28.35 -38.54 6.04
N ALA A 647 -27.12 -38.83 5.58
CA ALA A 647 -26.09 -39.40 6.44
C ALA A 647 -25.59 -38.38 7.49
N SER A 648 -25.38 -37.11 7.11
CA SER A 648 -25.05 -36.02 8.02
C SER A 648 -26.13 -35.82 9.08
N GLU A 649 -27.39 -35.72 8.66
CA GLU A 649 -28.54 -35.54 9.54
C GLU A 649 -28.65 -36.65 10.58
N TRP A 650 -28.52 -37.91 10.16
CA TRP A 650 -28.68 -39.06 11.04
C TRP A 650 -27.46 -39.35 11.89
N LEU A 651 -26.25 -39.21 11.35
CA LEU A 651 -25.02 -39.43 12.09
C LEU A 651 -24.86 -38.38 13.19
N ASP A 652 -24.84 -37.10 12.82
CA ASP A 652 -24.67 -36.03 13.80
C ASP A 652 -25.91 -35.89 14.69
N GLY A 653 -27.12 -36.17 14.20
CA GLY A 653 -28.30 -36.22 15.04
C GLY A 653 -28.23 -37.28 16.14
N LEU A 654 -27.72 -38.48 15.84
CA LEU A 654 -27.51 -39.53 16.84
C LEU A 654 -26.38 -39.16 17.81
N LEU A 655 -25.25 -38.63 17.32
CA LEU A 655 -24.14 -38.16 18.16
C LEU A 655 -24.59 -37.04 19.10
N MET A 656 -25.24 -35.99 18.59
CA MET A 656 -25.76 -34.87 19.37
C MET A 656 -26.82 -35.29 20.40
N LEU A 657 -27.65 -36.30 20.07
CA LEU A 657 -28.62 -36.89 21.00
C LEU A 657 -27.93 -37.64 22.15
N LEU A 658 -26.79 -38.28 21.89
CA LEU A 658 -25.90 -38.88 22.88
C LEU A 658 -24.97 -37.86 23.58
N ASN A 659 -25.19 -36.55 23.36
CA ASN A 659 -24.36 -35.44 23.85
C ASN A 659 -22.90 -35.47 23.38
N GLN A 660 -22.63 -36.10 22.23
CA GLN A 660 -21.36 -36.08 21.53
C GLN A 660 -21.33 -34.95 20.49
N ALA A 661 -20.15 -34.47 20.13
CA ALA A 661 -19.98 -33.42 19.13
C ALA A 661 -20.34 -33.92 17.72
N PRO A 662 -20.90 -33.07 16.84
CA PRO A 662 -21.06 -33.38 15.42
C PRO A 662 -19.70 -33.54 14.75
N ILE A 663 -19.61 -34.45 13.79
CA ILE A 663 -18.36 -34.75 13.06
C ILE A 663 -18.44 -34.43 11.56
N THR A 664 -19.64 -34.27 10.98
CA THR A 664 -19.73 -33.96 9.55
C THR A 664 -19.56 -32.47 9.26
N ALA A 665 -18.85 -32.16 8.15
CA ALA A 665 -18.62 -30.79 7.70
C ALA A 665 -19.93 -30.04 7.36
N GLU A 666 -21.00 -30.75 6.99
CA GLU A 666 -22.30 -30.17 6.66
C GLU A 666 -23.01 -29.60 7.90
N THR A 667 -22.98 -30.32 9.03
CA THR A 667 -23.51 -29.81 10.31
C THR A 667 -22.63 -28.68 10.86
N ASN A 668 -21.31 -28.78 10.78
CA ASN A 668 -20.41 -27.70 11.22
C ASN A 668 -20.59 -26.40 10.39
N LYS A 669 -20.82 -26.51 9.07
CA LYS A 669 -21.18 -25.35 8.24
C LYS A 669 -22.49 -24.69 8.68
N LEU A 670 -23.50 -25.47 9.07
CA LEU A 670 -24.77 -24.94 9.60
C LEU A 670 -24.60 -24.24 10.94
N VAL A 671 -23.80 -24.79 11.86
CA VAL A 671 -23.49 -24.16 13.16
C VAL A 671 -22.77 -22.82 12.95
N ASN A 672 -21.76 -22.76 12.09
CA ASN A 672 -21.05 -21.52 11.77
C ASN A 672 -22.01 -20.49 11.14
N LEU A 673 -22.78 -20.89 10.13
CA LEU A 673 -23.74 -20.01 9.45
C LEU A 673 -24.74 -19.36 10.42
N VAL A 674 -25.30 -20.14 11.35
CA VAL A 674 -26.23 -19.63 12.38
C VAL A 674 -25.51 -18.71 13.37
N SER A 675 -24.27 -19.03 13.76
CA SER A 675 -23.44 -18.20 14.64
C SER A 675 -23.12 -16.84 14.00
N ASP A 676 -22.72 -16.85 12.73
CA ASP A 676 -22.34 -15.66 11.96
C ASP A 676 -23.55 -14.74 11.73
N PHE A 677 -24.71 -15.30 11.37
CA PHE A 677 -25.95 -14.51 11.27
C PHE A 677 -26.41 -13.99 12.63
N GLY A 678 -26.29 -14.78 13.70
CA GLY A 678 -26.57 -14.34 15.06
C GLY A 678 -25.70 -13.16 15.48
N LEU A 679 -24.41 -13.20 15.16
CA LEU A 679 -23.48 -12.10 15.43
C LEU A 679 -23.85 -10.86 14.60
N LYS A 680 -24.07 -11.01 13.29
CA LYS A 680 -24.49 -9.91 12.42
C LYS A 680 -25.78 -9.26 12.90
N ILE A 681 -26.77 -10.03 13.36
CA ILE A 681 -28.02 -9.50 13.93
C ILE A 681 -27.78 -8.77 15.25
N ARG A 682 -26.96 -9.30 16.17
CA ARG A 682 -26.59 -8.59 17.41
C ARG A 682 -25.88 -7.26 17.10
N LEU A 683 -25.01 -7.24 16.08
CA LEU A 683 -24.28 -6.05 15.64
C LEU A 683 -25.14 -4.96 14.98
N LEU A 684 -26.33 -5.28 14.43
CA LEU A 684 -27.28 -4.27 13.93
C LEU A 684 -27.77 -3.31 15.03
N ASN A 685 -27.67 -3.69 16.31
CA ASN A 685 -28.02 -2.84 17.45
C ASN A 685 -26.87 -1.92 17.89
N VAL A 686 -25.67 -2.05 17.32
CA VAL A 686 -24.52 -1.19 17.60
C VAL A 686 -24.63 0.09 16.75
N ARG A 687 -24.44 1.25 17.38
CA ARG A 687 -24.45 2.54 16.66
C ARG A 687 -23.24 2.63 15.73
N ILE A 688 -23.45 3.11 14.50
CA ILE A 688 -22.42 3.24 13.46
C ILE A 688 -21.20 4.05 13.95
N GLU A 689 -21.41 5.10 14.75
CA GLU A 689 -20.34 5.93 15.32
C GLU A 689 -19.41 5.17 16.28
N ALA A 690 -19.93 4.16 16.99
CA ALA A 690 -19.13 3.31 17.87
C ALA A 690 -18.30 2.31 17.04
N ALA A 691 -18.87 1.75 15.97
CA ALA A 691 -18.28 0.63 15.21
C ALA A 691 -16.84 0.89 14.71
N TYR A 692 -16.47 2.15 14.41
CA TYR A 692 -15.15 2.53 13.91
C TYR A 692 -14.17 3.07 14.97
N THR A 693 -14.64 3.30 16.20
CA THR A 693 -13.85 3.92 17.28
C THR A 693 -13.44 2.94 18.38
N GLY A 694 -13.93 1.69 18.31
CA GLY A 694 -13.77 0.69 19.36
C GLY A 694 -14.56 1.04 20.64
N PRO A 695 -14.58 0.13 21.63
CA PRO A 695 -15.15 0.45 22.94
C PRO A 695 -14.27 1.47 23.69
N SER A 696 -14.89 2.52 24.23
CA SER A 696 -14.18 3.54 25.02
C SER A 696 -13.48 2.94 26.24
N PRO A 697 -12.34 3.50 26.72
CA PRO A 697 -11.66 3.00 27.92
C PRO A 697 -12.61 2.91 29.12
N GLY A 698 -12.77 1.70 29.68
CA GLY A 698 -13.70 1.42 30.78
C GLY A 698 -15.13 1.03 30.37
N ALA A 699 -15.45 0.97 29.08
CA ALA A 699 -16.71 0.40 28.61
C ALA A 699 -16.82 -1.07 29.03
N GLY A 700 -18.01 -1.46 29.53
CA GLY A 700 -18.24 -2.80 30.10
C GLY A 700 -17.87 -2.94 31.58
N VAL A 701 -17.23 -1.94 32.21
CA VAL A 701 -17.12 -1.91 33.68
C VAL A 701 -18.49 -1.60 34.26
N ILE A 702 -19.11 -2.59 34.88
CA ILE A 702 -20.32 -2.42 35.68
C ILE A 702 -19.96 -1.49 36.86
N PRO A 703 -20.61 -0.31 37.03
CA PRO A 703 -20.34 0.56 38.17
C PRO A 703 -20.56 -0.19 39.48
N SER A 704 -19.68 -0.01 40.46
CA SER A 704 -19.87 -0.66 41.76
C SER A 704 -21.17 -0.21 42.42
N ARG A 705 -21.84 -1.16 43.10
CA ARG A 705 -23.02 -0.89 43.94
C ARG A 705 -22.64 -0.47 45.37
N ASP A 706 -21.35 -0.38 45.69
CA ASP A 706 -20.87 0.04 47.00
C ASP A 706 -21.37 1.46 47.35
N GLY A 707 -22.28 1.55 48.32
CA GLY A 707 -22.88 2.81 48.77
C GLY A 707 -24.23 3.17 48.15
N LEU A 708 -24.89 2.24 47.44
CA LEU A 708 -26.25 2.42 46.92
C LEU A 708 -27.27 1.53 47.66
N ASP A 709 -28.32 2.14 48.19
CA ASP A 709 -29.42 1.46 48.87
C ASP A 709 -30.32 0.66 47.89
N GLU A 710 -31.21 -0.19 48.40
CA GLU A 710 -32.12 -1.03 47.59
C GLU A 710 -33.05 -0.20 46.68
N ASP A 711 -33.44 1.01 47.09
CA ASP A 711 -34.39 1.90 46.39
C ASP A 711 -33.75 2.71 45.22
N TYR A 712 -32.75 2.15 44.53
CA TYR A 712 -32.08 2.79 43.39
C TYR A 712 -32.64 2.33 42.04
N PHE A 713 -33.51 3.15 41.46
CA PHE A 713 -34.09 2.94 40.13
C PHE A 713 -33.41 3.86 39.10
N TYR A 714 -33.22 3.38 37.88
CA TYR A 714 -32.90 4.27 36.75
C TYR A 714 -34.15 5.06 36.36
N GLU A 715 -34.05 6.38 36.20
CA GLU A 715 -35.03 7.13 35.42
C GLU A 715 -35.00 6.61 33.97
N VAL A 716 -36.18 6.29 33.43
CA VAL A 716 -36.39 5.70 32.10
C VAL A 716 -36.87 6.77 31.13
#